data_AF-A0AAE9JMC2-F1
#
_entry.id   AF-A0AAE9JMC2-F1
#
_cell.length_a   1.000
_cell.length_b   1.000
_cell.length_c   1.000
_cell.angle_alpha   90.00
_cell.angle_beta   90.00
_cell.angle_gamma   90.00
#
_symmetry.space_group_name_H-M   'P 1'
#
loop_
_entity.id
_entity.type
_entity.pdbx_description
1 polymer ?
#
loop_
_entity_poly.entity_id
_entity_poly.type
_entity_poly.pdbx_seq_one_letter_code
_entity_poly.pdbx_strand_id
1 'polypeptide(L)'
;MWNTYGYGGETRTIFQDPTIYLRQNVRTHVGDISFLEFREELYKKYGYTLTSPTYPFVTVVSNYQMNCTWEFTDWLQVQKNRTNRRPRAYLPDGGQRDFLTNKYSGVSYKYSDDRAKLKITYKSWENIADIVTWHARDVLRLVDDMSGISMHYAMKNYYLTGKRGLVLASDHPIVEVQAIQNGASHILSVGQVARETEDVSSMSFLEFAEKRRRYSEAFDFVATWGTIESVGLGRYGDVLDAFGDLQMMAMLGCSLKKGGLFFLGIPMGRDAVIFNQKRIYGHARLPMLIAGYEWIGTFSEDFETSTEITGPEIDRLHKFDHLKRTLVLRKLSKQRQDELKILRQQYLADDPEDGQTVGYEIIGDEIKYNVVEKPKIAIVSVLRSLEQSKYYDIAISTVKCYAKIQGYHYILAVEKDFECYQKDQFFRRHCIIAKILPNFDAVLFLDADIGVVYPKRRIEEYMYQDFDVIFYDRFYNWEIMAGSYLVINTPYAIKFLMDFANYESTLPDSFHGTDNGALHFFIAERFFPEEMYTIDLCRQPYKYSRDFDDVFTYEACLRAILGARTEFDRIKILKKGTGWARDSWITDGVWSKEIGDFMLHSWKTSQIQTIPNQKIKPVKTSMYEWFNPLVGAIHLDKCHSKNMSWNYDERLLGDSEEMMTSLTELRNKVTKQQFRFFYRMKSFV
;
A
#
# COMPACT_ATOMS: atom_id res chain seq x y z
N MET A 1 23.11 -15.59 18.47
CA MET A 1 24.35 -15.65 19.28
C MET A 1 24.50 -14.33 19.99
N TRP A 2 24.75 -14.38 21.30
CA TRP A 2 24.84 -13.24 22.21
C TRP A 2 26.13 -12.46 22.02
N ASN A 3 26.10 -11.16 22.31
CA ASN A 3 27.22 -10.45 22.92
C ASN A 3 26.68 -9.30 23.80
N THR A 4 26.80 -9.50 25.11
CA THR A 4 26.84 -8.44 26.12
C THR A 4 28.30 -8.13 26.44
N TYR A 5 28.68 -6.84 26.60
CA TYR A 5 29.46 -6.29 27.72
C TYR A 5 29.67 -4.78 27.52
N GLY A 6 29.51 -3.98 28.60
CA GLY A 6 29.90 -2.57 28.62
C GLY A 6 29.17 -1.74 29.68
N TYR A 7 29.66 -1.79 30.93
CA TYR A 7 29.23 -1.02 32.11
C TYR A 7 29.05 0.50 31.88
N GLY A 8 27.96 1.06 32.43
CA GLY A 8 27.72 2.50 32.51
C GLY A 8 26.24 2.81 32.47
N GLY A 9 25.62 2.93 33.65
CA GLY A 9 24.19 3.20 33.80
C GLY A 9 23.79 4.55 33.21
N GLU A 10 23.25 4.50 32.00
CA GLU A 10 22.20 5.35 31.45
C GLU A 10 21.86 4.73 30.09
N THR A 11 20.80 3.94 30.01
CA THR A 11 20.19 3.61 28.71
C THR A 11 19.61 4.89 28.16
N ARG A 12 20.43 5.66 27.43
CA ARG A 12 19.92 6.67 26.50
C ARG A 12 19.22 5.91 25.39
N THR A 13 17.91 5.80 25.52
CA THR A 13 17.02 5.42 24.43
C THR A 13 17.19 6.48 23.34
N ILE A 14 17.98 6.17 22.31
CA ILE A 14 18.04 6.97 21.09
C ILE A 14 16.69 6.76 20.42
N PHE A 15 15.72 7.62 20.73
CA PHE A 15 14.46 7.70 20.01
C PHE A 15 14.76 8.07 18.56
N GLN A 16 14.51 7.14 17.62
CA GLN A 16 14.58 7.46 16.20
C GLN A 16 13.31 8.19 15.77
N ASP A 17 13.53 9.38 15.21
CA ASP A 17 12.62 10.38 14.67
C ASP A 17 11.77 9.84 13.48
N PRO A 18 10.46 10.15 13.39
CA PRO A 18 9.57 9.71 12.30
C PRO A 18 9.91 10.24 10.90
N THR A 19 10.97 11.03 10.77
CA THR A 19 11.71 11.13 9.51
C THR A 19 12.37 9.82 9.07
N ILE A 20 12.27 8.68 9.77
CA ILE A 20 12.87 7.38 9.37
C ILE A 20 12.59 6.98 7.90
N TYR A 21 11.36 7.12 7.40
CA TYR A 21 11.07 6.83 5.98
C TYR A 21 11.67 7.87 5.04
N LEU A 22 11.68 9.13 5.46
CA LEU A 22 12.41 10.18 4.75
C LEU A 22 13.94 9.99 4.85
N ARG A 23 14.44 9.27 5.86
CA ARG A 23 15.84 8.86 6.04
C ARG A 23 16.13 7.53 5.34
N GLN A 24 15.12 6.85 4.78
CA GLN A 24 15.32 5.65 3.99
C GLN A 24 16.14 6.03 2.77
N ASN A 25 17.31 5.40 2.67
CA ASN A 25 18.22 5.65 1.60
C ASN A 25 17.89 4.75 0.42
N VAL A 26 17.97 5.33 -0.77
CA VAL A 26 17.95 4.63 -2.05
C VAL A 26 19.24 4.88 -2.78
N ARG A 27 19.70 3.88 -3.53
CA ARG A 27 21.00 3.97 -4.19
C ARG A 27 20.89 4.78 -5.49
N THR A 28 21.66 5.86 -5.56
CA THR A 28 21.78 6.71 -6.76
C THR A 28 23.20 6.64 -7.33
N HIS A 29 23.44 7.36 -8.43
CA HIS A 29 24.79 7.49 -9.01
C HIS A 29 25.74 8.37 -8.18
N VAL A 30 25.20 9.20 -7.28
CA VAL A 30 25.99 10.07 -6.41
C VAL A 30 26.11 9.56 -4.98
N GLY A 31 25.59 8.35 -4.70
CA GLY A 31 25.62 7.71 -3.40
C GLY A 31 24.22 7.29 -2.93
N ASP A 32 24.15 6.86 -1.69
CA ASP A 32 22.90 6.52 -1.02
C ASP A 32 22.22 7.84 -0.58
N ILE A 33 21.01 8.09 -1.11
CA ILE A 33 20.28 9.36 -0.92
C ILE A 33 18.97 9.10 -0.21
N SER A 34 18.65 9.95 0.76
CA SER A 34 17.43 9.86 1.54
C SER A 34 16.23 10.47 0.79
N PHE A 35 15.02 9.96 1.04
CA PHE A 35 13.81 10.59 0.51
C PHE A 35 13.58 12.03 1.03
N LEU A 36 14.15 12.41 2.17
CA LEU A 36 14.20 13.78 2.69
C LEU A 36 14.98 14.69 1.74
N GLU A 37 16.17 14.23 1.32
CA GLU A 37 16.98 14.95 0.37
C GLU A 37 16.24 15.08 -0.97
N PHE A 38 15.61 14.01 -1.47
CA PHE A 38 14.77 14.14 -2.67
C PHE A 38 13.63 15.13 -2.48
N ARG A 39 12.97 15.15 -1.32
CA ARG A 39 11.89 16.10 -1.04
C ARG A 39 12.39 17.55 -1.15
N GLU A 40 13.44 17.90 -0.44
CA GLU A 40 13.92 19.28 -0.34
C GLU A 40 14.73 19.73 -1.58
N GLU A 41 15.60 18.87 -2.10
CA GLU A 41 16.59 19.22 -3.12
C GLU A 41 16.19 18.84 -4.54
N LEU A 42 15.16 18.01 -4.71
CA LEU A 42 14.67 17.58 -6.02
C LEU A 42 13.22 18.00 -6.26
N TYR A 43 12.28 17.37 -5.56
CA TYR A 43 10.85 17.50 -5.86
C TYR A 43 10.36 18.92 -5.64
N LYS A 44 10.62 19.50 -4.46
CA LYS A 44 10.24 20.88 -4.14
C LYS A 44 10.81 21.87 -5.16
N LYS A 45 12.06 21.69 -5.57
CA LYS A 45 12.74 22.54 -6.56
C LYS A 45 12.08 22.50 -7.94
N TYR A 46 11.65 21.31 -8.37
CA TYR A 46 10.97 21.14 -9.66
C TYR A 46 9.44 21.29 -9.56
N GLY A 47 8.92 21.81 -8.45
CA GLY A 47 7.49 22.08 -8.31
C GLY A 47 6.64 20.84 -8.05
N TYR A 48 7.19 19.84 -7.35
CA TYR A 48 6.47 18.65 -6.90
C TYR A 48 6.43 18.60 -5.38
N THR A 49 5.31 18.10 -4.85
CA THR A 49 5.14 17.80 -3.43
C THR A 49 5.15 16.29 -3.24
N LEU A 50 6.06 15.79 -2.40
CA LEU A 50 6.07 14.40 -1.98
C LEU A 50 4.89 14.17 -1.03
N THR A 51 3.99 13.26 -1.39
CA THR A 51 2.77 12.99 -0.63
C THR A 51 2.79 11.66 0.12
N SER A 52 3.60 10.69 -0.31
CA SER A 52 3.77 9.42 0.38
C SER A 52 5.18 8.87 0.18
N PRO A 53 5.93 8.54 1.25
CA PRO A 53 7.29 8.01 1.17
C PRO A 53 7.29 6.47 1.00
N THR A 54 6.62 5.95 -0.04
CA THR A 54 6.62 4.52 -0.36
C THR A 54 7.98 4.05 -0.88
N TYR A 55 8.39 2.82 -0.54
CA TYR A 55 9.60 2.19 -1.08
C TYR A 55 9.22 1.12 -2.12
N PRO A 56 9.93 1.01 -3.26
CA PRO A 56 11.12 1.77 -3.64
C PRO A 56 10.87 3.16 -4.23
N PHE A 57 9.64 3.51 -4.61
CA PHE A 57 9.33 4.78 -5.26
C PHE A 57 8.35 5.59 -4.42
N VAL A 58 8.72 6.84 -4.13
CA VAL A 58 7.82 7.78 -3.46
C VAL A 58 6.69 8.21 -4.40
N THR A 59 5.58 8.65 -3.83
CA THR A 59 4.49 9.29 -4.59
C THR A 59 4.63 10.80 -4.51
N VAL A 60 4.53 11.47 -5.66
CA VAL A 60 4.57 12.93 -5.76
C VAL A 60 3.35 13.47 -6.51
N VAL A 61 2.97 14.70 -6.17
CA VAL A 61 1.95 15.48 -6.88
C VAL A 61 2.62 16.71 -7.46
N SER A 62 2.36 17.00 -8.74
CA SER A 62 2.81 18.25 -9.34
C SER A 62 2.03 19.42 -8.75
N ASN A 63 2.73 20.47 -8.34
CA ASN A 63 2.13 21.73 -7.89
C ASN A 63 1.60 22.54 -9.09
N TYR A 64 2.02 22.18 -10.30
CA TYR A 64 1.53 22.77 -11.52
C TYR A 64 0.24 22.09 -11.97
N GLN A 65 -0.82 22.89 -12.15
CA GLN A 65 -2.06 22.40 -12.72
C GLN A 65 -1.92 22.31 -14.24
N MET A 66 -1.86 21.09 -14.76
CA MET A 66 -1.67 20.81 -16.19
C MET A 66 -2.66 21.57 -17.07
N ASN A 67 -2.14 22.39 -17.99
CA ASN A 67 -2.93 23.07 -19.01
C ASN A 67 -2.63 22.47 -20.38
N CYS A 68 -3.51 21.59 -20.84
CA CYS A 68 -3.35 20.91 -22.13
C CYS A 68 -3.11 21.86 -23.31
N THR A 69 -3.80 23.00 -23.37
CA THR A 69 -3.58 23.94 -24.48
C THR A 69 -2.16 24.50 -24.45
N TRP A 70 -1.65 24.80 -23.26
CA TRP A 70 -0.30 25.31 -23.08
C TRP A 70 0.74 24.24 -23.43
N GLU A 71 0.64 23.01 -22.91
CA GLU A 71 1.61 21.92 -23.19
C GLU A 71 1.83 21.72 -24.69
N PHE A 72 0.74 21.60 -25.45
CA PHE A 72 0.84 21.42 -26.90
C PHE A 72 1.36 22.67 -27.63
N THR A 73 1.02 23.87 -27.17
CA THR A 73 1.45 25.12 -27.83
C THR A 73 2.91 25.42 -27.55
N ASP A 74 3.36 25.19 -26.31
CA ASP A 74 4.76 25.31 -25.90
C ASP A 74 5.62 24.30 -26.66
N TRP A 75 5.22 23.03 -26.69
CA TRP A 75 5.90 21.99 -27.46
C TRP A 75 6.03 22.36 -28.94
N LEU A 76 4.94 22.82 -29.58
CA LEU A 76 4.96 23.28 -30.98
C LEU A 76 5.92 24.46 -31.19
N GLN A 77 5.99 25.39 -30.24
CA GLN A 77 6.90 26.53 -30.32
C GLN A 77 8.36 26.08 -30.20
N VAL A 78 8.67 25.12 -29.31
CA VAL A 78 9.99 24.50 -29.21
C VAL A 78 10.36 23.82 -30.53
N GLN A 79 9.44 23.10 -31.17
CA GLN A 79 9.71 22.43 -32.45
C GLN A 79 10.04 23.41 -33.60
N LYS A 80 9.62 24.67 -33.55
CA LYS A 80 10.04 25.67 -34.56
C LYS A 80 11.54 25.97 -34.51
N ASN A 81 12.16 25.77 -33.35
CA ASN A 81 13.61 25.94 -33.16
C ASN A 81 14.40 24.69 -33.56
N ARG A 82 13.73 23.65 -34.07
CA ARG A 82 14.37 22.43 -34.55
C ARG A 82 15.29 22.77 -35.72
N THR A 83 16.57 22.41 -35.58
CA THR A 83 17.56 22.65 -36.63
C THR A 83 17.89 21.35 -37.34
N ASN A 84 18.23 21.41 -38.63
CA ASN A 84 18.77 20.26 -39.37
C ASN A 84 20.23 19.91 -38.99
N ARG A 85 20.74 20.45 -37.88
CA ARG A 85 22.08 20.15 -37.39
C ARG A 85 22.12 18.73 -36.83
N ARG A 86 23.32 18.14 -36.84
CA ARG A 86 23.55 16.84 -36.21
C ARG A 86 23.23 16.92 -34.71
N PRO A 87 22.69 15.85 -34.10
CA PRO A 87 22.50 15.78 -32.65
C PRO A 87 23.80 16.08 -31.92
N ARG A 88 23.70 16.63 -30.70
CA ARG A 88 24.89 16.84 -29.88
C ARG A 88 25.39 15.50 -29.36
N ALA A 89 26.71 15.33 -29.34
CA ALA A 89 27.36 14.17 -28.72
C ALA A 89 27.50 14.30 -27.20
N TYR A 90 27.39 15.53 -26.68
CA TYR A 90 27.55 15.85 -25.26
C TYR A 90 26.42 16.75 -24.77
N LEU A 91 26.13 16.66 -23.47
CA LEU A 91 25.18 17.54 -22.80
C LEU A 91 25.66 19.01 -22.93
N PRO A 92 24.73 19.97 -23.09
CA PRO A 92 25.10 21.38 -23.18
C PRO A 92 25.75 21.87 -21.87
N ASP A 93 26.83 22.65 -21.96
CA ASP A 93 27.57 23.16 -20.80
C ASP A 93 26.66 23.93 -19.80
N GLY A 94 25.68 24.68 -20.33
CA GLY A 94 24.57 25.23 -19.55
C GLY A 94 23.36 24.29 -19.59
N GLY A 95 22.91 23.82 -18.42
CA GLY A 95 21.69 23.01 -18.29
C GLY A 95 21.91 21.52 -17.99
N GLN A 96 23.15 21.04 -17.86
CA GLN A 96 23.44 19.63 -17.50
C GLN A 96 22.69 19.18 -16.23
N ARG A 97 22.55 20.10 -15.26
CA ARG A 97 21.84 19.88 -14.00
C ARG A 97 20.40 19.42 -14.21
N ASP A 98 19.69 19.97 -15.18
CA ASP A 98 18.28 19.62 -15.42
C ASP A 98 18.18 18.25 -16.11
N PHE A 99 19.08 17.96 -17.06
CA PHE A 99 19.16 16.64 -17.70
C PHE A 99 19.48 15.53 -16.71
N LEU A 100 20.31 15.82 -15.70
CA LEU A 100 20.73 14.85 -14.70
C LEU A 100 19.84 14.82 -13.45
N THR A 101 18.59 15.27 -13.58
CA THR A 101 17.61 15.29 -12.48
C THR A 101 18.23 15.94 -11.25
N ASN A 102 18.66 17.19 -11.42
CA ASN A 102 19.56 17.92 -10.53
C ASN A 102 20.99 17.33 -10.53
N LYS A 103 21.26 16.35 -9.66
CA LYS A 103 22.56 15.66 -9.56
C LYS A 103 22.39 14.15 -9.42
N TYR A 104 21.16 13.65 -9.40
CA TYR A 104 20.85 12.30 -8.95
C TYR A 104 20.95 11.26 -10.07
N SER A 105 20.98 11.71 -11.33
CA SER A 105 21.18 10.83 -12.47
C SER A 105 22.64 10.71 -12.87
N GLY A 106 23.09 9.48 -13.15
CA GLY A 106 24.38 9.24 -13.79
C GLY A 106 24.39 9.66 -15.25
N VAL A 107 25.58 9.85 -15.83
CA VAL A 107 25.73 10.14 -17.26
C VAL A 107 26.70 9.15 -17.91
N SER A 108 26.30 8.61 -19.06
CA SER A 108 27.16 7.86 -19.97
C SER A 108 27.01 8.45 -21.36
N TYR A 109 28.10 8.57 -22.12
CA TYR A 109 28.05 9.10 -23.48
C TYR A 109 28.06 7.95 -24.49
N LYS A 110 26.91 7.74 -25.14
CA LYS A 110 26.75 6.87 -26.32
C LYS A 110 25.99 7.66 -27.39
N TYR A 111 26.66 7.95 -28.48
CA TYR A 111 26.12 8.80 -29.54
C TYR A 111 25.30 8.01 -30.56
N SER A 112 24.14 8.54 -30.91
CA SER A 112 23.29 8.08 -32.02
C SER A 112 22.72 9.27 -32.79
N ASP A 113 22.65 9.14 -34.12
CA ASP A 113 21.95 10.06 -35.01
C ASP A 113 20.92 9.29 -35.83
N ASP A 114 19.69 9.21 -35.30
CA ASP A 114 18.62 8.40 -35.88
C ASP A 114 17.65 9.25 -36.73
N ARG A 115 18.05 10.47 -37.12
CA ARG A 115 17.22 11.34 -37.98
C ARG A 115 16.86 10.68 -39.31
N ALA A 116 17.73 9.82 -39.83
CA ALA A 116 17.45 9.07 -41.06
C ALA A 116 16.28 8.08 -40.88
N LYS A 117 16.10 7.52 -39.68
CA LYS A 117 15.00 6.56 -39.39
C LYS A 117 13.62 7.20 -39.46
N LEU A 118 13.50 8.50 -39.20
CA LEU A 118 12.24 9.24 -39.35
C LEU A 118 11.74 9.32 -40.81
N LYS A 119 12.58 8.96 -41.78
CA LYS A 119 12.25 8.93 -43.21
C LYS A 119 12.10 7.51 -43.74
N ILE A 120 12.27 6.50 -42.89
CA ILE A 120 12.20 5.08 -43.27
C ILE A 120 10.87 4.54 -42.77
N THR A 121 10.02 4.10 -43.70
CA THR A 121 8.87 3.26 -43.38
C THR A 121 9.32 1.81 -43.51
N TYR A 122 9.44 1.11 -42.38
CA TYR A 122 9.80 -0.30 -42.36
C TYR A 122 8.67 -1.14 -42.99
N LYS A 123 9.02 -2.20 -43.74
CA LYS A 123 8.04 -3.12 -44.37
C LYS A 123 7.00 -3.68 -43.39
N SER A 124 7.33 -3.79 -42.10
CA SER A 124 6.38 -4.21 -41.07
C SER A 124 5.15 -3.28 -40.97
N TRP A 125 5.31 -1.99 -41.24
CA TRP A 125 4.21 -1.03 -41.27
C TRP A 125 3.27 -1.24 -42.46
N GLU A 126 3.76 -1.83 -43.55
CA GLU A 126 2.93 -2.17 -44.71
C GLU A 126 2.18 -3.50 -44.54
N ASN A 127 2.59 -4.33 -43.57
CA ASN A 127 2.11 -5.69 -43.37
C ASN A 127 1.44 -5.91 -42.00
N ILE A 128 0.91 -4.86 -41.37
CA ILE A 128 0.26 -4.95 -40.05
C ILE A 128 -0.83 -6.03 -40.03
N ALA A 129 -1.67 -6.07 -41.06
CA ALA A 129 -2.77 -7.04 -41.15
C ALA A 129 -2.31 -8.51 -41.11
N ASP A 130 -1.12 -8.80 -41.65
CA ASP A 130 -0.51 -10.13 -41.57
C ASP A 130 0.11 -10.37 -40.18
N ILE A 131 0.90 -9.40 -39.68
CA ILE A 131 1.63 -9.52 -38.42
C ILE A 131 0.69 -9.67 -37.21
N VAL A 132 -0.50 -9.08 -37.24
CA VAL A 132 -1.52 -9.25 -36.20
C VAL A 132 -1.90 -10.73 -36.00
N THR A 133 -1.81 -11.56 -37.04
CA THR A 133 -2.11 -12.99 -36.96
C THR A 133 -0.98 -13.82 -36.33
N TRP A 134 0.21 -13.24 -36.17
CA TRP A 134 1.36 -13.95 -35.60
C TRP A 134 1.18 -14.17 -34.10
N HIS A 135 1.85 -15.17 -33.53
CA HIS A 135 1.91 -15.32 -32.09
C HIS A 135 2.56 -14.08 -31.45
N ALA A 136 2.09 -13.64 -30.28
CA ALA A 136 2.56 -12.38 -29.66
C ALA A 136 4.07 -12.30 -29.44
N ARG A 137 4.73 -13.45 -29.21
CA ARG A 137 6.20 -13.53 -29.12
C ARG A 137 6.91 -13.43 -30.47
N ASP A 138 6.27 -13.88 -31.55
CA ASP A 138 6.86 -13.82 -32.90
C ASP A 138 6.83 -12.40 -33.48
N VAL A 139 5.85 -11.58 -33.08
CA VAL A 139 5.83 -10.13 -33.39
C VAL A 139 7.12 -9.45 -32.95
N LEU A 140 7.72 -9.89 -31.84
CA LEU A 140 8.93 -9.29 -31.28
C LEU A 140 10.20 -9.62 -32.07
N ARG A 141 10.17 -10.58 -33.00
CA ARG A 141 11.32 -10.86 -33.90
C ARG A 141 11.65 -9.70 -34.84
N LEU A 142 10.77 -8.69 -34.91
CA LEU A 142 10.99 -7.45 -35.63
C LEU A 142 11.97 -6.50 -34.92
N VAL A 143 12.26 -6.73 -33.64
CA VAL A 143 13.17 -5.92 -32.82
C VAL A 143 14.16 -6.81 -32.08
N ASP A 144 15.33 -6.27 -31.72
CA ASP A 144 16.37 -7.05 -31.01
C ASP A 144 16.04 -7.28 -29.51
N ASP A 145 14.89 -6.80 -29.04
CA ASP A 145 14.54 -6.72 -27.63
C ASP A 145 13.16 -7.35 -27.36
N MET A 146 13.20 -8.54 -26.74
CA MET A 146 12.03 -9.36 -26.44
C MET A 146 11.22 -8.86 -25.25
N SER A 147 11.71 -7.87 -24.49
CA SER A 147 11.01 -7.37 -23.31
C SER A 147 9.72 -6.63 -23.65
N GLY A 148 9.51 -6.30 -24.94
CA GLY A 148 8.25 -5.81 -25.47
C GLY A 148 7.07 -6.76 -25.29
N ILE A 149 7.28 -8.04 -24.93
CA ILE A 149 6.17 -8.95 -24.60
C ILE A 149 5.38 -8.48 -23.37
N SER A 150 6.03 -7.75 -22.46
CA SER A 150 5.39 -7.20 -21.26
C SER A 150 4.19 -6.29 -21.57
N MET A 151 4.20 -5.61 -22.74
CA MET A 151 3.07 -4.82 -23.22
C MET A 151 1.86 -5.69 -23.55
N HIS A 152 2.07 -6.80 -24.27
CA HIS A 152 1.01 -7.75 -24.56
C HIS A 152 0.38 -8.31 -23.27
N TYR A 153 1.21 -8.70 -22.29
CA TYR A 153 0.70 -9.18 -21.00
C TYR A 153 -0.09 -8.12 -20.23
N ALA A 154 0.40 -6.88 -20.20
CA ALA A 154 -0.33 -5.77 -19.61
C ALA A 154 -1.68 -5.57 -20.30
N MET A 155 -1.71 -5.51 -21.63
CA MET A 155 -2.95 -5.29 -22.38
C MET A 155 -3.97 -6.43 -22.21
N LYS A 156 -3.48 -7.68 -22.11
CA LYS A 156 -4.29 -8.87 -21.84
C LYS A 156 -5.00 -8.80 -20.48
N ASN A 157 -4.32 -8.30 -19.44
CA ASN A 157 -4.87 -8.23 -18.08
C ASN A 157 -5.86 -7.06 -17.87
N TYR A 158 -5.84 -6.03 -18.72
CA TYR A 158 -6.67 -4.83 -18.55
C TYR A 158 -7.73 -4.62 -19.66
N TYR A 159 -8.02 -5.69 -20.43
CA TYR A 159 -9.09 -5.82 -21.42
C TYR A 159 -9.25 -4.63 -22.37
N LEU A 160 -8.72 -4.75 -23.60
CA LEU A 160 -8.83 -3.70 -24.62
C LEU A 160 -9.99 -3.86 -25.60
N THR A 161 -10.83 -4.88 -25.44
CA THR A 161 -11.98 -5.15 -26.32
C THR A 161 -12.84 -3.91 -26.56
N GLY A 162 -12.93 -3.48 -27.82
CA GLY A 162 -13.76 -2.35 -28.25
C GLY A 162 -13.20 -0.97 -27.90
N LYS A 163 -12.00 -0.88 -27.29
CA LYS A 163 -11.40 0.38 -26.87
C LYS A 163 -10.62 1.05 -28.00
N ARG A 164 -10.53 2.38 -27.95
CA ARG A 164 -9.73 3.18 -28.89
C ARG A 164 -8.43 3.63 -28.24
N GLY A 165 -7.31 3.36 -28.89
CA GLY A 165 -5.97 3.60 -28.38
C GLY A 165 -5.23 4.72 -29.10
N LEU A 166 -4.38 5.43 -28.35
CA LEU A 166 -3.31 6.28 -28.88
C LEU A 166 -1.97 5.61 -28.61
N VAL A 167 -1.19 5.36 -29.66
CA VAL A 167 0.13 4.74 -29.54
C VAL A 167 1.22 5.72 -29.98
N LEU A 168 2.27 5.83 -29.17
CA LEU A 168 3.48 6.54 -29.56
C LEU A 168 4.33 5.61 -30.43
N ALA A 169 4.38 5.89 -31.73
CA ALA A 169 4.97 4.99 -32.71
C ALA A 169 6.46 4.76 -32.46
N SER A 170 6.91 3.53 -32.70
CA SER A 170 8.34 3.17 -32.73
C SER A 170 8.79 2.83 -34.16
N ASP A 171 10.03 2.35 -34.34
CA ASP A 171 10.54 1.91 -35.65
C ASP A 171 9.61 0.82 -36.27
N HIS A 172 9.02 -0.05 -35.45
CA HIS A 172 8.11 -1.13 -35.86
C HIS A 172 6.76 -1.05 -35.14
N PRO A 173 5.64 -1.53 -35.74
CA PRO A 173 4.28 -1.42 -35.18
C PRO A 173 3.98 -2.45 -34.08
N ILE A 174 4.91 -2.66 -33.15
CA ILE A 174 4.82 -3.73 -32.14
C ILE A 174 3.66 -3.48 -31.18
N VAL A 175 3.56 -2.25 -30.66
CA VAL A 175 2.56 -1.88 -29.65
C VAL A 175 1.17 -1.80 -30.29
N GLU A 176 1.09 -1.31 -31.52
CA GLU A 176 -0.12 -1.28 -32.34
C GLU A 176 -0.66 -2.70 -32.55
N VAL A 177 0.19 -3.62 -33.03
CA VAL A 177 -0.17 -5.03 -33.24
C VAL A 177 -0.63 -5.68 -31.94
N GLN A 178 0.15 -5.52 -30.85
CA GLN A 178 -0.20 -6.13 -29.56
C GLN A 178 -1.52 -5.58 -29.00
N ALA A 179 -1.83 -4.31 -29.22
CA ALA A 179 -3.10 -3.73 -28.80
C ALA A 179 -4.29 -4.34 -29.58
N ILE A 180 -4.15 -4.51 -30.89
CA ILE A 180 -5.18 -5.15 -31.74
C ILE A 180 -5.36 -6.63 -31.34
N GLN A 181 -4.26 -7.36 -31.10
CA GLN A 181 -4.31 -8.74 -30.61
C GLN A 181 -5.06 -8.89 -29.28
N ASN A 182 -5.09 -7.82 -28.48
CA ASN A 182 -5.82 -7.79 -27.20
C ASN A 182 -7.20 -7.10 -27.31
N GLY A 183 -7.72 -6.92 -28.52
CA GLY A 183 -9.10 -6.51 -28.79
C GLY A 183 -9.31 -5.01 -28.98
N ALA A 184 -8.26 -4.20 -29.07
CA ALA A 184 -8.42 -2.79 -29.39
C ALA A 184 -9.11 -2.62 -30.76
N SER A 185 -10.12 -1.75 -30.80
CA SER A 185 -10.96 -1.54 -31.98
C SER A 185 -10.36 -0.58 -33.01
N HIS A 186 -9.55 0.37 -32.56
CA HIS A 186 -8.90 1.35 -33.43
C HIS A 186 -7.71 1.96 -32.73
N ILE A 187 -6.60 2.11 -33.45
CA ILE A 187 -5.37 2.72 -32.98
C ILE A 187 -5.06 3.97 -33.81
N LEU A 188 -4.79 5.09 -33.12
CA LEU A 188 -4.06 6.20 -33.71
C LEU A 188 -2.59 6.08 -33.31
N SER A 189 -1.72 5.83 -34.28
CA SER A 189 -0.27 5.82 -34.08
C SER A 189 0.31 7.20 -34.40
N VAL A 190 1.13 7.76 -33.50
CA VAL A 190 1.71 9.10 -33.64
C VAL A 190 3.23 9.01 -33.67
N GLY A 191 3.84 9.57 -34.72
CA GLY A 191 5.28 9.76 -34.84
C GLY A 191 5.88 9.20 -36.12
N GLN A 192 5.43 8.02 -36.54
CA GLN A 192 5.73 7.44 -37.85
C GLN A 192 4.46 7.48 -38.70
N VAL A 193 4.60 7.92 -39.95
CA VAL A 193 3.50 7.91 -40.91
C VAL A 193 3.61 6.64 -41.74
N ALA A 194 2.60 5.78 -41.60
CA ALA A 194 2.47 4.50 -42.27
C ALA A 194 1.23 4.48 -43.16
N ARG A 195 1.11 3.41 -43.97
CA ARG A 195 -0.12 3.15 -44.72
C ARG A 195 -1.25 2.84 -43.73
N GLU A 196 -2.34 3.59 -43.80
CA GLU A 196 -3.52 3.35 -42.98
C GLU A 196 -4.14 1.98 -43.30
N THR A 197 -4.61 1.30 -42.26
CA THR A 197 -5.41 0.07 -42.32
C THR A 197 -6.81 0.34 -41.76
N GLU A 198 -7.69 -0.67 -41.74
CA GLU A 198 -9.00 -0.54 -41.09
C GLU A 198 -8.87 -0.27 -39.58
N ASP A 199 -7.87 -0.87 -38.92
CA ASP A 199 -7.67 -0.78 -37.47
C ASP A 199 -6.63 0.28 -37.04
N VAL A 200 -5.76 0.73 -37.94
CA VAL A 200 -4.64 1.64 -37.62
C VAL A 200 -4.62 2.86 -38.55
N SER A 201 -4.74 4.03 -37.93
CA SER A 201 -4.46 5.33 -38.54
C SER A 201 -3.14 5.87 -38.03
N SER A 202 -2.44 6.70 -38.82
CA SER A 202 -1.15 7.26 -38.39
C SER A 202 -1.01 8.74 -38.72
N MET A 203 -0.23 9.47 -37.92
CA MET A 203 0.09 10.87 -38.21
C MET A 203 1.43 11.31 -37.60
N SER A 204 1.95 12.42 -38.11
CA SER A 204 3.13 13.03 -37.54
C SER A 204 2.84 13.66 -36.17
N PHE A 205 3.88 13.84 -35.35
CA PHE A 205 3.77 14.56 -34.08
C PHE A 205 3.28 16.01 -34.24
N LEU A 206 3.74 16.70 -35.30
CA LEU A 206 3.33 18.07 -35.58
C LEU A 206 1.84 18.14 -35.86
N GLU A 207 1.35 17.26 -36.73
CA GLU A 207 -0.06 17.18 -37.06
C GLU A 207 -0.93 16.82 -35.85
N PHE A 208 -0.48 15.87 -35.02
CA PHE A 208 -1.16 15.51 -33.77
C PHE A 208 -1.29 16.72 -32.84
N ALA A 209 -0.19 17.47 -32.64
CA ALA A 209 -0.19 18.65 -31.78
C ALA A 209 -1.02 19.81 -32.35
N GLU A 210 -1.00 20.04 -33.66
CA GLU A 210 -1.86 21.01 -34.33
C GLU A 210 -3.35 20.65 -34.17
N LYS A 211 -3.67 19.36 -34.29
CA LYS A 211 -5.03 18.82 -34.14
C LYS A 211 -5.43 18.52 -32.69
N ARG A 212 -4.68 18.99 -31.68
CA ARG A 212 -4.93 18.73 -30.23
C ARG A 212 -6.39 18.84 -29.78
N ARG A 213 -7.16 19.80 -30.32
CA ARG A 213 -8.58 19.99 -29.97
C ARG A 213 -9.44 18.78 -30.34
N ARG A 214 -9.12 18.10 -31.45
CA ARG A 214 -9.83 16.90 -31.91
C ARG A 214 -9.55 15.69 -31.01
N TYR A 215 -8.38 15.65 -30.39
CA TYR A 215 -7.88 14.47 -29.67
C TYR A 215 -7.90 14.63 -28.15
N SER A 216 -8.37 15.76 -27.63
CA SER A 216 -8.54 15.98 -26.19
C SER A 216 -9.50 14.95 -25.59
N GLU A 217 -9.03 14.20 -24.59
CA GLU A 217 -9.78 13.13 -23.91
C GLU A 217 -10.49 12.15 -24.88
N ALA A 218 -9.89 11.88 -26.04
CA ALA A 218 -10.52 11.07 -27.09
C ALA A 218 -10.28 9.55 -26.95
N PHE A 219 -9.26 9.14 -26.18
CA PHE A 219 -8.78 7.75 -26.15
C PHE A 219 -9.06 7.06 -24.81
N ASP A 220 -9.39 5.78 -24.87
CA ASP A 220 -9.60 4.93 -23.69
C ASP A 220 -8.28 4.48 -23.07
N PHE A 221 -7.25 4.34 -23.91
CA PHE A 221 -5.90 4.08 -23.47
C PHE A 221 -4.84 4.79 -24.31
N VAL A 222 -3.68 5.00 -23.68
CA VAL A 222 -2.43 5.40 -24.33
C VAL A 222 -1.41 4.28 -24.14
N ALA A 223 -0.58 4.01 -25.13
CA ALA A 223 0.55 3.10 -24.99
C ALA A 223 1.83 3.63 -25.63
N THR A 224 2.97 3.36 -25.01
CA THR A 224 4.29 3.68 -25.54
C THR A 224 5.32 2.71 -25.00
N TRP A 225 6.19 2.21 -25.86
CA TRP A 225 7.30 1.35 -25.47
C TRP A 225 8.56 1.82 -26.20
N GLY A 226 9.62 2.16 -25.46
CA GLY A 226 10.92 2.44 -26.06
C GLY A 226 11.14 3.87 -26.59
N THR A 227 10.13 4.76 -26.47
CA THR A 227 10.16 6.09 -27.10
C THR A 227 10.33 7.22 -26.08
N ILE A 228 9.57 7.20 -24.98
CA ILE A 228 9.55 8.27 -23.96
C ILE A 228 10.93 8.54 -23.38
N GLU A 229 11.75 7.51 -23.15
CA GLU A 229 13.11 7.66 -22.62
C GLU A 229 14.06 8.46 -23.49
N SER A 230 13.78 8.60 -24.79
CA SER A 230 14.64 9.29 -25.75
C SER A 230 14.22 10.75 -26.03
N VAL A 231 13.01 11.13 -25.62
CA VAL A 231 12.44 12.45 -25.94
C VAL A 231 13.25 13.57 -25.28
N GLY A 232 13.64 14.58 -26.07
CA GLY A 232 14.40 15.74 -25.58
C GLY A 232 15.90 15.49 -25.48
N LEU A 233 16.40 14.32 -25.89
CA LEU A 233 17.85 14.06 -25.96
C LEU A 233 18.43 14.35 -27.35
N GLY A 234 17.61 14.68 -28.35
CA GLY A 234 18.06 15.10 -29.67
C GLY A 234 18.44 13.95 -30.61
N ARG A 235 18.33 12.69 -30.19
CA ARG A 235 18.63 11.48 -30.97
C ARG A 235 17.98 11.50 -32.36
N TYR A 236 16.73 11.93 -32.43
CA TYR A 236 15.93 11.99 -33.66
C TYR A 236 15.96 13.40 -34.26
N GLY A 237 16.89 14.25 -33.83
CA GLY A 237 16.96 15.66 -34.22
C GLY A 237 15.89 16.53 -33.57
N ASP A 238 15.20 16.02 -32.55
CA ASP A 238 14.37 16.79 -31.62
C ASP A 238 15.21 17.86 -30.90
N VAL A 239 14.56 18.93 -30.43
CA VAL A 239 15.24 19.97 -29.64
C VAL A 239 15.66 19.36 -28.29
N LEU A 240 16.86 19.72 -27.83
CA LEU A 240 17.32 19.32 -26.51
C LEU A 240 16.42 19.93 -25.44
N ASP A 241 15.79 19.07 -24.66
CA ASP A 241 14.90 19.42 -23.57
C ASP A 241 15.03 18.41 -22.43
N ALA A 242 15.48 18.92 -21.29
CA ALA A 242 15.65 18.12 -20.08
C ALA A 242 14.33 17.53 -19.56
N PHE A 243 13.19 18.19 -19.84
CA PHE A 243 11.84 17.81 -19.37
C PHE A 243 10.93 17.29 -20.48
N GLY A 244 11.46 17.04 -21.68
CA GLY A 244 10.65 16.68 -22.84
C GLY A 244 9.86 15.36 -22.69
N ASP A 245 10.37 14.40 -21.91
CA ASP A 245 9.65 13.19 -21.52
C ASP A 245 8.44 13.50 -20.61
N LEU A 246 8.59 14.40 -19.64
CA LEU A 246 7.51 14.85 -18.76
C LEU A 246 6.43 15.61 -19.57
N GLN A 247 6.86 16.51 -20.47
CA GLN A 247 5.94 17.24 -21.35
C GLN A 247 5.19 16.29 -22.30
N MET A 248 5.88 15.30 -22.86
CA MET A 248 5.25 14.27 -23.71
C MET A 248 4.23 13.45 -22.92
N MET A 249 4.56 13.01 -21.69
CA MET A 249 3.61 12.34 -20.80
C MET A 249 2.37 13.19 -20.52
N ALA A 250 2.52 14.51 -20.35
CA ALA A 250 1.42 15.45 -20.17
C ALA A 250 0.54 15.57 -21.43
N MET A 251 1.14 15.74 -22.61
CA MET A 251 0.41 15.82 -23.90
C MET A 251 -0.40 14.53 -24.19
N LEU A 252 0.22 13.38 -23.95
CA LEU A 252 -0.45 12.08 -24.07
C LEU A 252 -1.58 11.95 -23.03
N GLY A 253 -1.32 12.35 -21.79
CA GLY A 253 -2.32 12.41 -20.71
C GLY A 253 -3.51 13.30 -21.06
N CYS A 254 -3.30 14.43 -21.74
CA CYS A 254 -4.38 15.30 -22.22
C CYS A 254 -5.30 14.64 -23.25
N SER A 255 -4.78 13.65 -23.98
CA SER A 255 -5.54 12.92 -25.00
C SER A 255 -6.28 11.71 -24.42
N LEU A 256 -5.86 11.25 -23.24
CA LEU A 256 -6.45 10.14 -22.51
C LEU A 256 -7.72 10.57 -21.75
N LYS A 257 -8.79 9.77 -21.83
CA LYS A 257 -10.01 9.96 -21.03
C LYS A 257 -9.70 9.89 -19.54
N LYS A 258 -10.51 10.57 -18.73
CA LYS A 258 -10.50 10.42 -17.27
C LYS A 258 -10.73 8.96 -16.90
N GLY A 259 -9.90 8.40 -16.00
CA GLY A 259 -9.93 6.97 -15.66
C GLY A 259 -9.39 6.04 -16.76
N GLY A 260 -8.98 6.57 -17.91
CA GLY A 260 -8.33 5.81 -18.96
C GLY A 260 -6.96 5.27 -18.54
N LEU A 261 -6.48 4.27 -19.28
CA LEU A 261 -5.25 3.54 -18.96
C LEU A 261 -4.07 4.07 -19.77
N PHE A 262 -2.90 4.10 -19.13
CA PHE A 262 -1.63 4.42 -19.76
C PHE A 262 -0.71 3.22 -19.59
N PHE A 263 -0.37 2.57 -20.69
CA PHE A 263 0.62 1.49 -20.73
C PHE A 263 1.99 2.10 -21.06
N LEU A 264 2.89 2.15 -20.07
CA LEU A 264 4.17 2.83 -20.15
C LEU A 264 5.33 1.83 -20.06
N GLY A 265 5.94 1.52 -21.21
CA GLY A 265 7.09 0.64 -21.35
C GLY A 265 8.40 1.43 -21.27
N ILE A 266 9.16 1.28 -20.18
CA ILE A 266 10.35 2.08 -19.90
C ILE A 266 11.50 1.27 -19.28
N PRO A 267 12.76 1.73 -19.45
CA PRO A 267 13.91 1.18 -18.75
C PRO A 267 13.96 1.67 -17.29
N MET A 268 13.93 0.73 -16.35
CA MET A 268 13.97 0.97 -14.92
C MET A 268 15.30 0.51 -14.31
N GLY A 269 15.90 1.36 -13.47
CA GLY A 269 17.19 1.11 -12.84
C GLY A 269 17.65 2.30 -12.01
N ARG A 270 18.95 2.47 -11.82
CA ARG A 270 19.46 3.71 -11.22
C ARG A 270 19.31 4.86 -12.20
N ASP A 271 18.75 5.98 -11.75
CA ASP A 271 18.50 7.14 -12.62
C ASP A 271 19.76 7.49 -13.42
N ALA A 272 19.63 7.55 -14.74
CA ALA A 272 20.75 7.85 -15.61
C ALA A 272 20.31 8.43 -16.96
N VAL A 273 21.24 9.13 -17.60
CA VAL A 273 21.14 9.55 -19.00
C VAL A 273 22.28 8.91 -19.77
N ILE A 274 21.94 7.97 -20.64
CA ILE A 274 22.86 7.48 -21.68
C ILE A 274 22.72 8.47 -22.83
N PHE A 275 23.48 9.56 -22.77
CA PHE A 275 23.36 10.67 -23.71
C PHE A 275 24.01 10.33 -25.06
N ASN A 276 23.32 10.46 -26.19
CA ASN A 276 21.99 11.04 -26.42
C ASN A 276 20.88 10.00 -26.67
N GLN A 277 21.10 8.74 -26.30
CA GLN A 277 20.23 7.62 -26.67
C GLN A 277 18.95 7.49 -25.83
N LYS A 278 19.06 7.52 -24.50
CA LYS A 278 17.94 7.24 -23.58
C LYS A 278 18.19 7.64 -22.13
N ARG A 279 17.10 7.82 -21.38
CA ARG A 279 17.08 7.84 -19.91
C ARG A 279 16.85 6.44 -19.32
N ILE A 280 17.30 6.23 -18.09
CA ILE A 280 16.92 5.13 -17.20
C ILE A 280 16.21 5.76 -16.02
N TYR A 281 15.01 5.26 -15.69
CA TYR A 281 14.17 5.83 -14.65
C TYR A 281 14.35 5.07 -13.34
N GLY A 282 14.68 5.81 -12.28
CA GLY A 282 14.86 5.28 -10.94
C GLY A 282 14.09 6.07 -9.90
N HIS A 283 14.58 6.01 -8.67
CA HIS A 283 13.94 6.59 -7.49
C HIS A 283 13.70 8.11 -7.58
N ALA A 284 14.48 8.83 -8.38
CA ALA A 284 14.40 10.28 -8.52
C ALA A 284 13.43 10.72 -9.63
N ARG A 285 13.57 10.16 -10.85
CA ARG A 285 12.83 10.65 -12.02
C ARG A 285 11.50 9.94 -12.25
N LEU A 286 11.40 8.65 -11.92
CA LEU A 286 10.16 7.90 -12.17
C LEU A 286 8.94 8.52 -11.46
N PRO A 287 9.03 8.94 -10.17
CA PRO A 287 7.90 9.58 -9.50
C PRO A 287 7.39 10.83 -10.22
N MET A 288 8.30 11.63 -10.79
CA MET A 288 7.94 12.82 -11.56
C MET A 288 7.26 12.45 -12.89
N LEU A 289 7.74 11.39 -13.57
CA LEU A 289 7.21 10.91 -14.85
C LEU A 289 5.77 10.42 -14.76
N ILE A 290 5.43 9.72 -13.68
CA ILE A 290 4.09 9.14 -13.48
C ILE A 290 3.17 10.01 -12.61
N ALA A 291 3.60 11.23 -12.27
CA ALA A 291 2.81 12.15 -11.48
C ALA A 291 1.46 12.45 -12.17
N GLY A 292 0.36 12.37 -11.41
CA GLY A 292 -0.99 12.55 -11.95
C GLY A 292 -1.67 11.24 -12.39
N TYR A 293 -1.01 10.11 -12.21
CA TYR A 293 -1.57 8.78 -12.45
C TYR A 293 -1.54 7.92 -11.19
N GLU A 294 -2.47 6.97 -11.11
CA GLU A 294 -2.43 5.86 -10.15
C GLU A 294 -1.69 4.68 -10.80
N TRP A 295 -0.65 4.18 -10.16
CA TRP A 295 0.08 2.99 -10.64
C TRP A 295 -0.63 1.72 -10.16
N ILE A 296 -1.21 0.96 -11.09
CA ILE A 296 -2.10 -0.17 -10.78
C ILE A 296 -1.57 -1.55 -11.21
N GLY A 297 -0.42 -1.61 -11.87
CA GLY A 297 0.22 -2.87 -12.26
C GLY A 297 1.57 -2.69 -12.93
N THR A 298 2.37 -3.76 -12.93
CA THR A 298 3.71 -3.81 -13.54
C THR A 298 3.94 -5.17 -14.19
N PHE A 299 4.41 -5.18 -15.43
CA PHE A 299 4.65 -6.40 -16.19
C PHE A 299 6.11 -6.47 -16.65
N SER A 300 6.66 -7.69 -16.61
CA SER A 300 7.98 -8.05 -17.15
C SER A 300 7.83 -9.00 -18.33
N GLU A 301 8.95 -9.45 -18.87
CA GLU A 301 8.97 -10.48 -19.92
C GLU A 301 8.76 -11.91 -19.40
N ASP A 302 8.95 -12.09 -18.09
CA ASP A 302 9.00 -13.39 -17.44
C ASP A 302 7.61 -13.94 -17.09
N PHE A 303 6.67 -13.06 -16.73
CA PHE A 303 5.37 -13.43 -16.20
C PHE A 303 4.23 -12.72 -16.92
N GLU A 304 3.15 -13.46 -17.22
CA GLU A 304 1.92 -12.88 -17.77
C GLU A 304 1.10 -12.12 -16.74
N THR A 305 1.40 -12.27 -15.44
CA THR A 305 0.72 -11.61 -14.33
C THR A 305 1.49 -10.38 -13.84
N SER A 306 0.78 -9.47 -13.18
CA SER A 306 1.41 -8.29 -12.58
C SER A 306 2.38 -8.71 -11.47
N THR A 307 3.53 -8.03 -11.41
CA THR A 307 4.58 -8.23 -10.40
C THR A 307 4.80 -6.93 -9.61
N GLU A 308 5.39 -7.05 -8.42
CA GLU A 308 5.84 -5.87 -7.66
C GLU A 308 7.31 -5.59 -7.93
N ILE A 309 7.67 -4.31 -7.98
CA ILE A 309 9.08 -3.89 -8.09
C ILE A 309 9.63 -3.71 -6.69
N THR A 310 10.70 -4.42 -6.38
CA THR A 310 11.36 -4.31 -5.07
C THR A 310 12.56 -3.39 -5.16
N GLY A 311 12.86 -2.64 -4.10
CA GLY A 311 14.07 -1.82 -4.10
C GLY A 311 15.38 -2.61 -4.22
N PRO A 312 15.53 -3.79 -3.58
CA PRO A 312 16.67 -4.66 -3.83
C PRO A 312 16.87 -5.04 -5.30
N GLU A 313 15.80 -5.22 -6.08
CA GLU A 313 15.88 -5.49 -7.51
C GLU A 313 16.49 -4.31 -8.27
N ILE A 314 16.07 -3.08 -7.96
CA ILE A 314 16.62 -1.85 -8.55
C ILE A 314 18.05 -1.57 -8.06
N ASP A 315 18.31 -1.75 -6.77
CA ASP A 315 19.60 -1.45 -6.12
C ASP A 315 20.72 -2.40 -6.58
N ARG A 316 20.39 -3.64 -6.96
CA ARG A 316 21.32 -4.64 -7.52
C ARG A 316 21.82 -4.29 -8.92
N LEU A 317 21.05 -3.52 -9.69
CA LEU A 317 21.46 -3.10 -11.03
C LEU A 317 22.69 -2.19 -10.95
N HIS A 318 23.72 -2.53 -11.70
CA HIS A 318 25.00 -1.85 -11.59
C HIS A 318 25.12 -0.71 -12.62
N LYS A 319 25.35 0.52 -12.15
CA LYS A 319 25.53 1.74 -12.97
C LYS A 319 24.38 1.96 -13.96
N PHE A 320 24.57 1.54 -15.21
CA PHE A 320 23.65 1.78 -16.34
C PHE A 320 22.85 0.53 -16.75
N ASP A 321 22.95 -0.56 -15.99
CA ASP A 321 22.09 -1.72 -16.15
C ASP A 321 20.65 -1.35 -15.78
N HIS A 322 19.70 -1.94 -16.50
CA HIS A 322 18.28 -1.64 -16.34
C HIS A 322 17.43 -2.84 -16.77
N LEU A 323 16.23 -2.90 -16.19
CA LEU A 323 15.18 -3.82 -16.56
C LEU A 323 14.15 -3.04 -17.39
N LYS A 324 13.66 -3.61 -18.48
CA LYS A 324 12.50 -3.02 -19.16
C LYS A 324 11.21 -3.54 -18.54
N ARG A 325 10.34 -2.61 -18.15
CA ARG A 325 9.05 -2.91 -17.51
C ARG A 325 7.95 -2.13 -18.19
N THR A 326 6.76 -2.74 -18.23
CA THR A 326 5.53 -2.05 -18.62
C THR A 326 4.73 -1.72 -17.37
N LEU A 327 4.56 -0.42 -17.09
CA LEU A 327 3.70 0.07 -16.03
C LEU A 327 2.29 0.28 -16.57
N VAL A 328 1.29 -0.12 -15.81
CA VAL A 328 -0.11 0.21 -16.09
C VAL A 328 -0.52 1.31 -15.13
N LEU A 329 -0.82 2.48 -15.70
CA LEU A 329 -1.19 3.67 -14.96
C LEU A 329 -2.64 4.06 -15.28
N ARG A 330 -3.36 4.61 -14.32
CA ARG A 330 -4.73 5.11 -14.51
C ARG A 330 -4.76 6.63 -14.34
N LYS A 331 -5.33 7.35 -15.31
CA LYS A 331 -5.43 8.81 -15.26
C LYS A 331 -6.41 9.24 -14.15
N LEU A 332 -5.93 10.06 -13.21
CA LEU A 332 -6.75 10.62 -12.13
C LEU A 332 -7.76 11.65 -12.68
N SER A 333 -8.98 11.68 -12.16
CA SER A 333 -10.02 12.67 -12.52
C SER A 333 -10.18 13.71 -11.41
N LYS A 334 -10.64 14.95 -11.69
CA LYS A 334 -10.91 15.96 -10.65
C LYS A 334 -11.96 15.47 -9.64
N GLN A 335 -13.03 14.82 -10.12
CA GLN A 335 -14.01 14.18 -9.25
C GLN A 335 -13.43 13.04 -8.42
N ARG A 336 -12.47 12.26 -8.94
CA ARG A 336 -11.80 11.18 -8.19
C ARG A 336 -10.66 11.68 -7.32
N GLN A 337 -10.04 12.82 -7.64
CA GLN A 337 -9.12 13.55 -6.78
C GLN A 337 -9.88 14.21 -5.63
N ASP A 338 -11.06 14.78 -5.93
CA ASP A 338 -11.98 15.33 -4.96
C ASP A 338 -12.66 14.20 -4.18
N GLU A 339 -13.03 13.05 -4.74
CA GLU A 339 -13.49 11.86 -4.01
C GLU A 339 -12.33 11.25 -3.22
N LEU A 340 -11.10 11.17 -3.71
CA LEU A 340 -9.97 10.73 -2.90
C LEU A 340 -9.70 11.74 -1.78
N LYS A 341 -9.84 13.04 -2.03
CA LYS A 341 -9.67 14.13 -1.05
C LYS A 341 -10.84 14.21 -0.06
N ILE A 342 -12.06 13.96 -0.50
CA ILE A 342 -13.32 13.93 0.25
C ILE A 342 -13.44 12.61 0.98
N LEU A 343 -13.02 11.48 0.45
CA LEU A 343 -12.82 10.22 1.20
C LEU A 343 -11.73 10.48 2.25
N ARG A 344 -10.59 11.06 1.87
CA ARG A 344 -9.54 11.48 2.82
C ARG A 344 -10.03 12.48 3.88
N GLN A 345 -11.03 13.33 3.59
CA GLN A 345 -11.60 14.32 4.53
C GLN A 345 -12.86 13.83 5.28
N GLN A 346 -13.69 12.96 4.69
CA GLN A 346 -14.88 12.34 5.28
C GLN A 346 -14.50 11.22 6.24
N TYR A 347 -13.37 10.54 6.01
CA TYR A 347 -12.79 9.60 6.96
C TYR A 347 -12.01 10.30 8.10
N LEU A 348 -11.99 11.64 8.14
CA LEU A 348 -11.43 12.48 9.21
C LEU A 348 -12.54 13.17 10.03
N ALA A 349 -13.69 12.52 10.21
CA ALA A 349 -14.89 13.12 10.83
C ALA A 349 -14.72 13.58 12.30
N ASP A 350 -13.54 13.44 12.91
CA ASP A 350 -13.21 13.98 14.23
C ASP A 350 -11.71 14.35 14.31
N ASP A 351 -11.16 15.06 13.32
CA ASP A 351 -9.84 15.70 13.47
C ASP A 351 -9.98 16.90 14.43
N PRO A 352 -9.33 16.94 15.61
CA PRO A 352 -9.31 18.15 16.42
C PRO A 352 -8.60 19.26 15.64
N GLU A 353 -9.10 20.49 15.78
CA GLU A 353 -8.91 21.71 14.96
C GLU A 353 -7.50 22.11 14.50
N ASP A 354 -6.43 21.35 14.73
CA ASP A 354 -5.08 21.70 14.26
C ASP A 354 -4.25 20.56 13.65
N GLY A 355 -4.73 19.29 13.59
CA GLY A 355 -4.11 18.20 12.81
C GLY A 355 -2.60 17.93 13.02
N GLN A 356 -1.95 18.60 13.99
CA GLN A 356 -0.57 18.42 14.37
C GLN A 356 -0.49 17.45 15.54
N THR A 357 0.19 16.33 15.34
CA THR A 357 0.53 15.40 16.41
C THR A 357 1.60 16.05 17.30
N VAL A 358 1.19 16.75 18.36
CA VAL A 358 2.13 17.46 19.25
C VAL A 358 2.85 16.44 20.14
N GLY A 359 4.19 16.43 20.06
CA GLY A 359 5.03 15.56 20.86
C GLY A 359 5.00 15.89 22.35
N TYR A 360 4.77 14.87 23.17
CA TYR A 360 5.05 14.89 24.60
C TYR A 360 5.46 13.49 25.07
N GLU A 361 6.31 13.44 26.08
CA GLU A 361 6.80 12.24 26.75
C GLU A 361 6.20 12.15 28.15
N ILE A 362 5.74 10.97 28.56
CA ILE A 362 5.25 10.72 29.92
C ILE A 362 6.37 9.99 30.68
N ILE A 363 6.92 10.64 31.70
CA ILE A 363 7.93 10.04 32.60
C ILE A 363 7.24 9.82 33.94
N GLY A 364 6.84 8.58 34.24
CA GLY A 364 6.00 8.27 35.39
C GLY A 364 4.58 8.83 35.23
N ASP A 365 4.20 9.81 36.06
CA ASP A 365 2.93 10.54 35.96
C ASP A 365 3.09 11.98 35.41
N GLU A 366 4.31 12.40 35.06
CA GLU A 366 4.61 13.75 34.56
C GLU A 366 4.68 13.79 33.02
N ILE A 367 4.16 14.88 32.43
CA ILE A 367 4.17 15.13 30.98
C ILE A 367 5.25 16.17 30.63
N LYS A 368 6.18 15.82 29.74
CA LYS A 368 7.15 16.75 29.13
C LYS A 368 6.79 17.00 27.67
N TYR A 369 6.49 18.24 27.31
CA TYR A 369 6.20 18.64 25.93
C TYR A 369 7.52 18.81 25.17
N ASN A 370 7.77 17.98 24.16
CA ASN A 370 8.91 18.09 23.26
C ASN A 370 8.36 18.17 21.83
N VAL A 371 8.68 19.27 21.13
CA VAL A 371 8.28 19.49 19.74
C VAL A 371 9.04 18.51 18.83
N VAL A 372 8.48 17.32 18.63
CA VAL A 372 8.91 16.33 17.64
C VAL A 372 7.64 15.88 16.92
N GLU A 373 7.60 15.97 15.58
CA GLU A 373 6.51 15.37 14.78
C GLU A 373 6.40 13.88 15.17
N LYS A 374 5.18 13.36 15.37
CA LYS A 374 4.92 11.95 15.69
C LYS A 374 4.36 11.24 14.45
N PRO A 375 4.51 9.90 14.32
CA PRO A 375 3.90 9.16 13.22
C PRO A 375 2.39 9.38 13.19
N LYS A 376 1.84 9.53 12.00
CA LYS A 376 0.41 9.73 11.77
C LYS A 376 -0.32 8.40 11.91
N ILE A 377 -0.81 8.11 13.12
CA ILE A 377 -1.50 6.85 13.44
C ILE A 377 -3.01 7.05 13.35
N ALA A 378 -3.70 6.11 12.72
CA ALA A 378 -5.15 5.99 12.80
C ALA A 378 -5.57 4.75 13.61
N ILE A 379 -6.62 4.90 14.40
CA ILE A 379 -7.38 3.80 14.97
C ILE A 379 -8.65 3.67 14.12
N VAL A 380 -8.92 2.48 13.61
CA VAL A 380 -10.03 2.27 12.66
C VAL A 380 -10.95 1.17 13.18
N SER A 381 -12.23 1.47 13.22
CA SER A 381 -13.30 0.47 13.41
C SER A 381 -14.19 0.44 12.17
N VAL A 382 -14.58 -0.76 11.74
CA VAL A 382 -15.42 -0.96 10.56
C VAL A 382 -16.84 -1.32 11.01
N LEU A 383 -17.83 -0.62 10.46
CA LEU A 383 -19.26 -0.80 10.75
C LEU A 383 -20.03 -1.02 9.44
N ARG A 384 -21.11 -1.78 9.51
CA ARG A 384 -22.02 -1.94 8.36
C ARG A 384 -22.78 -0.64 8.04
N SER A 385 -23.10 0.13 9.07
CA SER A 385 -23.73 1.45 8.97
C SER A 385 -23.40 2.27 10.21
N LEU A 386 -23.47 3.60 10.12
CA LEU A 386 -23.25 4.49 11.26
C LEU A 386 -24.26 4.25 12.40
N GLU A 387 -25.47 3.75 12.11
CA GLU A 387 -26.45 3.44 13.14
C GLU A 387 -25.97 2.35 14.11
N GLN A 388 -25.08 1.45 13.66
CA GLN A 388 -24.52 0.40 14.52
C GLN A 388 -23.63 0.96 15.63
N SER A 389 -23.15 2.20 15.54
CA SER A 389 -22.31 2.78 16.60
C SER A 389 -23.01 2.78 17.96
N LYS A 390 -24.35 2.84 17.97
CA LYS A 390 -25.18 2.80 19.19
C LYS A 390 -25.05 1.47 19.96
N TYR A 391 -24.72 0.37 19.28
CA TYR A 391 -24.52 -0.93 19.92
C TYR A 391 -23.17 -1.04 20.65
N TYR A 392 -22.29 -0.05 20.45
CA TYR A 392 -20.92 -0.04 20.97
C TYR A 392 -20.55 1.32 21.56
N ASP A 393 -21.55 2.09 22.00
CA ASP A 393 -21.42 3.51 22.31
C ASP A 393 -20.31 3.81 23.33
N ILE A 394 -20.24 3.02 24.41
CA ILE A 394 -19.21 3.20 25.45
C ILE A 394 -17.82 2.86 24.89
N ALA A 395 -17.67 1.73 24.19
CA ALA A 395 -16.41 1.31 23.59
C ALA A 395 -15.90 2.38 22.60
N ILE A 396 -16.72 2.76 21.64
CA ILE A 396 -16.41 3.80 20.65
C ILE A 396 -16.06 5.13 21.33
N SER A 397 -16.81 5.54 22.35
CA SER A 397 -16.54 6.80 23.08
C SER A 397 -15.20 6.78 23.80
N THR A 398 -14.83 5.66 24.42
CA THR A 398 -13.50 5.51 25.05
C THR A 398 -12.37 5.60 24.02
N VAL A 399 -12.52 4.96 22.86
CA VAL A 399 -11.51 5.01 21.79
C VAL A 399 -11.41 6.42 21.18
N LYS A 400 -12.55 7.09 20.94
CA LYS A 400 -12.58 8.49 20.49
C LYS A 400 -11.83 9.42 21.45
N CYS A 401 -12.11 9.29 22.74
CA CYS A 401 -11.45 10.11 23.76
C CYS A 401 -9.95 9.81 23.82
N TYR A 402 -9.58 8.54 23.77
CA TYR A 402 -8.18 8.11 23.74
C TYR A 402 -7.43 8.66 22.52
N ALA A 403 -8.02 8.58 21.34
CA ALA A 403 -7.44 9.14 20.12
C ALA A 403 -7.19 10.66 20.26
N LYS A 404 -8.18 11.42 20.76
CA LYS A 404 -8.01 12.86 21.04
C LYS A 404 -6.93 13.16 22.09
N ILE A 405 -6.87 12.35 23.14
CA ILE A 405 -5.84 12.47 24.19
C ILE A 405 -4.44 12.30 23.59
N GLN A 406 -4.23 11.25 22.81
CA GLN A 406 -2.91 10.88 22.29
C GLN A 406 -2.53 11.60 20.98
N GLY A 407 -3.49 12.29 20.35
CA GLY A 407 -3.31 12.92 19.04
C GLY A 407 -3.36 11.93 17.88
N TYR A 408 -4.07 10.81 18.02
CA TYR A 408 -4.33 9.89 16.91
C TYR A 408 -5.61 10.25 16.17
N HIS A 409 -5.74 9.78 14.94
CA HIS A 409 -7.00 9.85 14.20
C HIS A 409 -7.88 8.66 14.59
N TYR A 410 -9.18 8.88 14.79
CA TYR A 410 -10.14 7.79 14.93
C TYR A 410 -11.13 7.79 13.78
N ILE A 411 -11.28 6.63 13.12
CA ILE A 411 -12.09 6.48 11.91
C ILE A 411 -13.14 5.40 12.14
N LEU A 412 -14.40 5.80 12.00
CA LEU A 412 -15.53 4.88 11.86
C LEU A 412 -15.79 4.65 10.38
N ALA A 413 -15.19 3.60 9.82
CA ALA A 413 -15.33 3.25 8.41
C ALA A 413 -16.65 2.51 8.17
N VAL A 414 -17.43 2.95 7.20
CA VAL A 414 -18.68 2.28 6.82
C VAL A 414 -18.45 1.39 5.61
N GLU A 415 -18.79 0.10 5.71
CA GLU A 415 -18.43 -0.90 4.70
C GLU A 415 -18.83 -0.56 3.27
N LYS A 416 -20.04 -0.03 3.07
CA LYS A 416 -20.59 0.28 1.74
C LYS A 416 -19.87 1.42 1.02
N ASP A 417 -19.06 2.21 1.73
CA ASP A 417 -18.37 3.37 1.17
C ASP A 417 -17.07 2.96 0.45
N PHE A 418 -16.70 1.68 0.52
CA PHE A 418 -15.48 1.13 -0.07
C PHE A 418 -15.81 0.12 -1.16
N GLU A 419 -15.10 0.18 -2.29
CA GLU A 419 -15.17 -0.81 -3.37
C GLU A 419 -14.49 -2.14 -2.96
N CYS A 420 -15.02 -2.85 -1.96
CA CYS A 420 -14.55 -4.14 -1.46
C CYS A 420 -15.64 -5.19 -1.66
N TYR A 421 -15.31 -6.27 -2.37
CA TYR A 421 -16.30 -7.19 -2.96
C TYR A 421 -16.50 -8.49 -2.17
N GLN A 422 -15.81 -8.65 -1.04
CA GLN A 422 -15.98 -9.82 -0.18
C GLN A 422 -17.42 -9.91 0.34
N LYS A 423 -18.02 -11.09 0.38
CA LYS A 423 -19.43 -11.28 0.81
C LYS A 423 -19.54 -11.26 2.33
N ASP A 424 -18.64 -11.96 3.01
CA ASP A 424 -18.45 -11.97 4.45
C ASP A 424 -17.86 -10.62 4.89
N GLN A 425 -18.60 -9.93 5.76
CA GLN A 425 -18.19 -8.65 6.33
C GLN A 425 -16.86 -8.74 7.10
N PHE A 426 -16.58 -9.90 7.70
CA PHE A 426 -15.36 -10.12 8.48
C PHE A 426 -14.11 -10.19 7.58
N PHE A 427 -14.24 -10.63 6.33
CA PHE A 427 -13.18 -10.53 5.33
C PHE A 427 -13.13 -9.15 4.66
N ARG A 428 -14.31 -8.55 4.39
CA ARG A 428 -14.42 -7.22 3.77
C ARG A 428 -13.68 -6.15 4.56
N ARG A 429 -13.69 -6.22 5.89
CA ARG A 429 -12.98 -5.25 6.75
C ARG A 429 -11.48 -5.18 6.43
N HIS A 430 -10.82 -6.29 6.10
CA HIS A 430 -9.39 -6.27 5.81
C HIS A 430 -9.08 -5.56 4.48
N CYS A 431 -9.94 -5.70 3.47
CA CYS A 431 -9.86 -4.89 2.25
C CYS A 431 -10.04 -3.40 2.56
N ILE A 432 -10.98 -3.05 3.46
CA ILE A 432 -11.21 -1.67 3.87
C ILE A 432 -9.98 -1.10 4.59
N ILE A 433 -9.39 -1.84 5.53
CA ILE A 433 -8.16 -1.41 6.21
C ILE A 433 -7.01 -1.24 5.21
N ALA A 434 -6.85 -2.15 4.25
CA ALA A 434 -5.85 -2.03 3.19
C ALA A 434 -6.01 -0.75 2.35
N LYS A 435 -7.24 -0.25 2.17
CA LYS A 435 -7.53 1.00 1.45
C LYS A 435 -7.35 2.26 2.31
N ILE A 436 -7.49 2.15 3.63
CA ILE A 436 -7.31 3.27 4.56
C ILE A 436 -5.83 3.48 4.87
N LEU A 437 -5.08 2.38 5.06
CA LEU A 437 -3.68 2.36 5.47
C LEU A 437 -2.76 3.32 4.68
N PRO A 438 -2.87 3.49 3.34
CA PRO A 438 -2.02 4.40 2.58
C PRO A 438 -2.04 5.87 3.01
N ASN A 439 -3.03 6.30 3.82
CA ASN A 439 -3.18 7.69 4.28
C ASN A 439 -2.55 7.97 5.67
N PHE A 440 -1.98 6.94 6.30
CA PHE A 440 -1.42 6.94 7.64
C PHE A 440 -0.07 6.22 7.65
N ASP A 441 0.76 6.47 8.67
CA ASP A 441 2.01 5.71 8.85
C ASP A 441 1.73 4.32 9.44
N ALA A 442 0.69 4.22 10.27
CA ALA A 442 0.18 2.97 10.80
C ALA A 442 -1.34 3.05 11.07
N VAL A 443 -1.98 1.88 11.01
CA VAL A 443 -3.38 1.70 11.39
C VAL A 443 -3.48 0.63 12.47
N LEU A 444 -4.08 0.98 13.61
CA LEU A 444 -4.60 0.01 14.57
C LEU A 444 -6.06 -0.29 14.21
N PHE A 445 -6.32 -1.47 13.66
CA PHE A 445 -7.68 -1.96 13.46
C PHE A 445 -8.24 -2.52 14.77
N LEU A 446 -9.46 -2.09 15.13
CA LEU A 446 -10.20 -2.55 16.30
C LEU A 446 -11.65 -2.90 15.92
N ASP A 447 -12.12 -4.07 16.33
CA ASP A 447 -13.55 -4.33 16.44
C ASP A 447 -14.25 -3.28 17.31
N ALA A 448 -15.48 -2.94 16.94
CA ALA A 448 -16.20 -1.83 17.54
C ALA A 448 -16.52 -2.04 19.04
N ASP A 449 -16.53 -3.30 19.51
CA ASP A 449 -16.73 -3.66 20.93
C ASP A 449 -15.42 -3.75 21.73
N ILE A 450 -14.32 -3.17 21.23
CA ILE A 450 -13.07 -2.97 21.98
C ILE A 450 -13.04 -1.55 22.56
N GLY A 451 -13.04 -1.44 23.89
CA GLY A 451 -12.95 -0.18 24.63
C GLY A 451 -11.60 0.01 25.31
N VAL A 452 -11.21 1.27 25.50
CA VAL A 452 -9.98 1.63 26.23
C VAL A 452 -10.28 1.64 27.73
N VAL A 453 -9.42 1.02 28.54
CA VAL A 453 -9.47 1.12 30.02
C VAL A 453 -8.30 1.89 30.59
N TYR A 454 -7.20 2.05 29.85
CA TYR A 454 -6.04 2.80 30.31
C TYR A 454 -5.50 3.75 29.22
N PRO A 455 -5.96 5.01 29.18
CA PRO A 455 -5.68 5.92 28.07
C PRO A 455 -4.24 6.47 28.04
N LYS A 456 -3.40 6.13 29.03
CA LYS A 456 -1.98 6.57 29.09
C LYS A 456 -1.04 5.68 28.26
N ARG A 457 -1.46 4.47 27.86
CA ARG A 457 -0.71 3.58 26.96
C ARG A 457 -0.61 4.15 25.56
N ARG A 458 0.44 3.79 24.85
CA ARG A 458 0.72 4.26 23.49
C ARG A 458 0.71 3.12 22.48
N ILE A 459 0.15 3.36 21.30
CA ILE A 459 0.13 2.38 20.20
C ILE A 459 1.56 2.08 19.72
N GLU A 460 2.43 3.09 19.77
CA GLU A 460 3.84 2.98 19.39
C GLU A 460 4.61 1.93 20.21
N GLU A 461 4.15 1.56 21.41
CA GLU A 461 4.73 0.47 22.21
C GLU A 461 4.67 -0.89 21.50
N TYR A 462 3.78 -1.03 20.52
CA TYR A 462 3.57 -2.24 19.72
C TYR A 462 4.10 -2.12 18.29
N MET A 463 4.74 -1.01 17.94
CA MET A 463 5.39 -0.80 16.64
C MET A 463 6.83 -1.32 16.71
N TYR A 464 7.08 -2.46 16.06
CA TYR A 464 8.39 -3.09 16.04
C TYR A 464 9.06 -2.90 14.67
N GLN A 465 10.35 -2.52 14.67
CA GLN A 465 11.10 -2.14 13.46
C GLN A 465 11.07 -3.16 12.32
N ASP A 466 11.07 -4.45 12.65
CA ASP A 466 11.19 -5.53 11.66
C ASP A 466 9.84 -6.07 11.17
N PHE A 467 8.72 -5.55 11.67
CA PHE A 467 7.39 -6.13 11.45
C PHE A 467 6.40 -5.10 10.89
N ASP A 468 5.70 -5.49 9.84
CA ASP A 468 4.71 -4.69 9.15
C ASP A 468 3.28 -5.01 9.58
N VAL A 469 3.05 -6.23 10.09
CA VAL A 469 1.75 -6.69 10.58
C VAL A 469 1.93 -7.30 11.96
N ILE A 470 1.20 -6.79 12.94
CA ILE A 470 1.25 -7.24 14.33
C ILE A 470 -0.13 -7.75 14.72
N PHE A 471 -0.21 -9.05 14.97
CA PHE A 471 -1.34 -9.74 15.56
C PHE A 471 -1.05 -10.07 17.03
N TYR A 472 -2.04 -10.62 17.72
CA TYR A 472 -1.85 -11.22 19.03
C TYR A 472 -2.75 -12.44 19.22
N ASP A 473 -2.31 -13.36 20.08
CA ASP A 473 -3.10 -14.53 20.46
C ASP A 473 -4.25 -14.14 21.39
N ARG A 474 -5.46 -14.61 21.10
CA ARG A 474 -6.60 -14.54 22.03
C ARG A 474 -6.28 -15.31 23.31
N PHE A 475 -6.72 -14.82 24.46
CA PHE A 475 -6.29 -15.41 25.74
C PHE A 475 -6.95 -16.77 26.02
N TYR A 476 -8.22 -16.94 25.62
CA TYR A 476 -9.06 -18.05 26.09
C TYR A 476 -9.08 -19.30 25.18
N ASN A 477 -8.52 -19.22 23.97
CA ASN A 477 -8.48 -20.31 22.98
C ASN A 477 -7.19 -20.25 22.15
N TRP A 478 -7.14 -20.84 20.96
CA TRP A 478 -5.94 -20.93 20.12
C TRP A 478 -5.97 -20.00 18.90
N GLU A 479 -6.92 -19.06 18.91
CA GLU A 479 -7.10 -18.06 17.87
C GLU A 479 -5.97 -17.02 17.85
N ILE A 480 -5.52 -16.69 16.65
CA ILE A 480 -4.86 -15.42 16.36
C ILE A 480 -5.99 -14.41 16.13
N MET A 481 -5.98 -13.29 16.84
CA MET A 481 -7.07 -12.30 16.76
C MET A 481 -7.09 -11.64 15.37
N ALA A 482 -8.12 -11.90 14.56
CA ALA A 482 -8.35 -11.17 13.30
C ALA A 482 -9.20 -9.90 13.50
N GLY A 483 -9.95 -9.83 14.62
CA GLY A 483 -10.76 -8.67 15.02
C GLY A 483 -9.98 -7.47 15.54
N SER A 484 -8.66 -7.57 15.62
CA SER A 484 -7.79 -6.45 15.95
C SER A 484 -6.33 -6.75 15.61
N TYR A 485 -5.69 -5.82 14.91
CA TYR A 485 -4.26 -5.88 14.57
C TYR A 485 -3.70 -4.49 14.30
N LEU A 486 -2.39 -4.36 14.42
CA LEU A 486 -1.66 -3.15 14.05
C LEU A 486 -0.92 -3.40 12.75
N VAL A 487 -1.06 -2.50 11.79
CA VAL A 487 -0.40 -2.58 10.48
C VAL A 487 0.36 -1.30 10.18
N ILE A 488 1.59 -1.46 9.69
CA ILE A 488 2.46 -0.38 9.25
C ILE A 488 2.25 -0.17 7.75
N ASN A 489 2.26 1.08 7.29
CA ASN A 489 2.00 1.39 5.89
C ASN A 489 3.19 0.99 5.00
N THR A 490 3.22 -0.29 4.63
CA THR A 490 4.16 -0.86 3.67
C THR A 490 3.42 -1.58 2.55
N PRO A 491 4.03 -1.71 1.36
CA PRO A 491 3.46 -2.53 0.29
C PRO A 491 3.15 -3.96 0.76
N TYR A 492 4.02 -4.53 1.60
CA TYR A 492 3.82 -5.84 2.20
C TYR A 492 2.53 -5.91 3.02
N ALA A 493 2.29 -4.98 3.94
CA ALA A 493 1.09 -4.99 4.78
C ALA A 493 -0.18 -4.80 3.96
N ILE A 494 -0.19 -3.88 2.98
CA ILE A 494 -1.33 -3.65 2.10
C ILE A 494 -1.65 -4.93 1.31
N LYS A 495 -0.63 -5.55 0.72
CA LYS A 495 -0.80 -6.80 -0.02
C LYS A 495 -1.26 -7.94 0.89
N PHE A 496 -0.67 -8.08 2.08
CA PHE A 496 -1.05 -9.10 3.05
C PHE A 496 -2.54 -8.99 3.42
N LEU A 497 -3.03 -7.78 3.70
CA LEU A 497 -4.43 -7.55 4.01
C LEU A 497 -5.37 -7.82 2.83
N MET A 498 -4.96 -7.47 1.61
CA MET A 498 -5.72 -7.77 0.39
C MET A 498 -5.76 -9.28 0.08
N ASP A 499 -4.61 -9.96 0.19
CA ASP A 499 -4.50 -11.42 0.04
C ASP A 499 -5.40 -12.10 1.08
N PHE A 500 -5.36 -11.66 2.35
CA PHE A 500 -6.19 -12.23 3.41
C PHE A 500 -7.68 -11.94 3.20
N ALA A 501 -8.05 -10.74 2.76
CA ALA A 501 -9.44 -10.41 2.41
C ALA A 501 -9.97 -11.33 1.28
N ASN A 502 -9.14 -11.63 0.28
CA ASN A 502 -9.51 -12.49 -0.85
C ASN A 502 -9.49 -13.99 -0.52
N TYR A 503 -8.91 -14.36 0.62
CA TYR A 503 -8.92 -15.73 1.15
C TYR A 503 -10.34 -16.20 1.52
N GLU A 504 -11.33 -15.30 1.56
CA GLU A 504 -12.75 -15.67 1.64
C GLU A 504 -13.15 -16.73 0.60
N SER A 505 -12.54 -16.66 -0.59
CA SER A 505 -12.86 -17.59 -1.69
C SER A 505 -12.47 -19.05 -1.43
N THR A 506 -11.68 -19.32 -0.39
CA THR A 506 -11.21 -20.67 -0.04
C THR A 506 -11.95 -21.27 1.17
N LEU A 507 -12.96 -20.58 1.70
CA LEU A 507 -13.74 -21.04 2.83
C LEU A 507 -14.60 -22.27 2.47
N PRO A 508 -14.76 -23.24 3.40
CA PRO A 508 -15.66 -24.37 3.21
C PRO A 508 -17.12 -23.94 3.38
N ASP A 509 -18.05 -24.70 2.81
CA ASP A 509 -19.50 -24.54 2.99
C ASP A 509 -19.98 -25.16 4.33
N SER A 510 -19.24 -24.91 5.41
CA SER A 510 -19.44 -25.46 6.75
C SER A 510 -19.30 -24.35 7.80
N PHE A 511 -19.53 -24.64 9.08
CA PHE A 511 -19.24 -23.65 10.13
C PHE A 511 -17.73 -23.43 10.25
N HIS A 512 -17.21 -22.24 9.98
CA HIS A 512 -15.76 -22.04 9.80
C HIS A 512 -15.14 -20.91 10.66
N GLY A 513 -15.90 -20.27 11.54
CA GLY A 513 -15.38 -19.19 12.40
C GLY A 513 -14.96 -17.90 11.65
N THR A 514 -15.37 -17.76 10.38
CA THR A 514 -15.08 -16.58 9.53
C THR A 514 -13.58 -16.30 9.37
N ASP A 515 -13.15 -15.05 9.48
CA ASP A 515 -11.77 -14.64 9.27
C ASP A 515 -10.83 -15.13 10.39
N ASN A 516 -11.28 -15.13 11.64
CA ASN A 516 -10.50 -15.62 12.79
C ASN A 516 -10.12 -17.09 12.61
N GLY A 517 -11.05 -17.94 12.17
CA GLY A 517 -10.78 -19.35 11.88
C GLY A 517 -9.90 -19.56 10.65
N ALA A 518 -10.03 -18.71 9.63
CA ALA A 518 -9.27 -18.82 8.39
C ALA A 518 -7.83 -18.29 8.50
N LEU A 519 -7.56 -17.33 9.39
CA LEU A 519 -6.25 -16.68 9.54
C LEU A 519 -5.13 -17.68 9.79
N HIS A 520 -5.38 -18.76 10.54
CA HIS A 520 -4.40 -19.79 10.82
C HIS A 520 -4.02 -20.59 9.57
N PHE A 521 -5.00 -20.93 8.71
CA PHE A 521 -4.72 -21.59 7.44
C PHE A 521 -3.93 -20.65 6.53
N PHE A 522 -4.37 -19.40 6.42
CA PHE A 522 -3.70 -18.39 5.59
C PHE A 522 -2.22 -18.20 5.99
N ILE A 523 -1.92 -18.15 7.29
CA ILE A 523 -0.54 -18.07 7.80
C ILE A 523 0.20 -19.39 7.58
N ALA A 524 -0.40 -20.54 7.90
CA ALA A 524 0.26 -21.84 7.78
C ALA A 524 0.64 -22.14 6.31
N GLU A 525 -0.27 -21.97 5.37
CA GLU A 525 -0.02 -22.19 3.94
C GLU A 525 1.07 -21.28 3.38
N ARG A 526 1.11 -20.03 3.85
CA ARG A 526 2.06 -19.03 3.36
C ARG A 526 3.47 -19.28 3.87
N PHE A 527 3.63 -19.71 5.12
CA PHE A 527 4.93 -19.80 5.78
C PHE A 527 5.46 -21.21 6.00
N PHE A 528 4.63 -22.24 5.79
CA PHE A 528 4.99 -23.65 5.91
C PHE A 528 4.49 -24.46 4.71
N PRO A 529 4.78 -24.05 3.46
CA PRO A 529 4.35 -24.79 2.27
C PRO A 529 4.89 -26.23 2.22
N GLU A 530 6.02 -26.50 2.89
CA GLU A 530 6.59 -27.83 3.06
C GLU A 530 5.73 -28.75 3.94
N GLU A 531 4.88 -28.20 4.80
CA GLU A 531 3.98 -28.93 5.69
C GLU A 531 2.56 -29.09 5.10
N MET A 532 2.38 -28.89 3.78
CA MET A 532 1.06 -28.89 3.14
C MET A 532 0.24 -30.16 3.42
N TYR A 533 0.90 -31.33 3.47
CA TYR A 533 0.24 -32.58 3.84
C TYR A 533 -0.39 -32.51 5.26
N THR A 534 0.35 -31.99 6.24
CA THR A 534 -0.13 -31.80 7.61
C THR A 534 -1.23 -30.73 7.66
N ILE A 535 -1.09 -29.65 6.89
CA ILE A 535 -2.11 -28.58 6.77
C ILE A 535 -3.43 -29.16 6.21
N ASP A 536 -3.36 -30.03 5.20
CA ASP A 536 -4.53 -30.67 4.60
C ASP A 536 -5.20 -31.68 5.54
N LEU A 537 -4.44 -32.31 6.43
CA LEU A 537 -5.01 -33.09 7.55
C LEU A 537 -5.76 -32.18 8.53
N CYS A 538 -5.17 -31.03 8.92
CA CYS A 538 -5.86 -30.04 9.75
C CYS A 538 -7.13 -29.48 9.07
N ARG A 539 -7.20 -29.49 7.73
CA ARG A 539 -8.37 -29.07 6.96
C ARG A 539 -9.57 -30.03 7.04
N GLN A 540 -9.38 -31.28 7.45
CA GLN A 540 -10.49 -32.25 7.53
C GLN A 540 -11.60 -31.80 8.49
N PRO A 541 -11.32 -31.45 9.76
CA PRO A 541 -12.34 -30.89 10.65
C PRO A 541 -12.92 -29.59 10.11
N TYR A 542 -12.12 -28.73 9.47
CA TYR A 542 -12.58 -27.48 8.89
C TYR A 542 -13.67 -27.69 7.83
N LYS A 543 -13.46 -28.63 6.91
CA LYS A 543 -14.39 -28.93 5.81
C LYS A 543 -15.77 -29.39 6.28
N TYR A 544 -15.85 -30.04 7.45
CA TYR A 544 -17.09 -30.62 7.99
C TYR A 544 -17.50 -30.02 9.34
N SER A 545 -16.92 -28.88 9.71
CA SER A 545 -17.11 -28.25 11.01
C SER A 545 -18.56 -27.79 11.21
N ARG A 546 -19.07 -28.00 12.43
CA ARG A 546 -20.46 -27.69 12.81
C ARG A 546 -20.58 -26.64 13.90
N ASP A 547 -19.53 -26.48 14.69
CA ASP A 547 -19.53 -25.64 15.89
C ASP A 547 -18.11 -25.14 16.21
N PHE A 548 -18.00 -24.29 17.22
CA PHE A 548 -16.70 -23.77 17.67
C PHE A 548 -15.76 -24.86 18.20
N ASP A 549 -16.31 -26.00 18.59
CA ASP A 549 -15.58 -27.11 19.15
C ASP A 549 -14.79 -27.84 18.04
N ASP A 550 -15.37 -27.95 16.85
CA ASP A 550 -14.68 -28.35 15.62
C ASP A 550 -13.68 -27.26 15.15
N VAL A 551 -14.04 -25.98 15.29
CA VAL A 551 -13.15 -24.84 14.96
C VAL A 551 -11.85 -24.88 15.75
N PHE A 552 -11.99 -24.98 17.05
CA PHE A 552 -10.87 -25.06 17.97
C PHE A 552 -10.01 -26.32 17.77
N THR A 553 -10.57 -27.40 17.20
CA THR A 553 -9.80 -28.60 16.85
C THR A 553 -8.81 -28.33 15.73
N TYR A 554 -9.22 -27.71 14.61
CA TYR A 554 -8.25 -27.41 13.55
C TYR A 554 -7.32 -26.26 13.94
N GLU A 555 -7.76 -25.29 14.75
CA GLU A 555 -6.85 -24.27 15.30
C GLU A 555 -5.75 -24.90 16.13
N ALA A 556 -6.09 -25.82 17.03
CA ALA A 556 -5.10 -26.54 17.83
C ALA A 556 -4.13 -27.33 16.93
N CYS A 557 -4.62 -27.91 15.84
CA CYS A 557 -3.83 -28.59 14.80
C CYS A 557 -2.85 -27.64 14.11
N LEU A 558 -3.33 -26.53 13.56
CA LEU A 558 -2.50 -25.53 12.87
C LEU A 558 -1.50 -24.87 13.83
N ARG A 559 -1.89 -24.64 15.10
CA ARG A 559 -0.95 -24.14 16.12
C ARG A 559 0.14 -25.13 16.47
N ALA A 560 -0.05 -26.43 16.25
CA ALA A 560 1.04 -27.40 16.37
C ALA A 560 2.07 -27.23 15.23
N ILE A 561 1.63 -26.84 14.03
CA ILE A 561 2.50 -26.51 12.89
C ILE A 561 3.24 -25.19 13.14
N LEU A 562 2.52 -24.12 13.53
CA LEU A 562 3.12 -22.81 13.82
C LEU A 562 4.09 -22.87 15.02
N GLY A 563 3.81 -23.78 15.97
CA GLY A 563 4.61 -23.99 17.16
C GLY A 563 4.62 -22.78 18.11
N ALA A 564 5.73 -22.61 18.84
CA ALA A 564 5.92 -21.48 19.76
C ALA A 564 6.44 -20.20 19.07
N ARG A 565 6.53 -20.19 17.74
CA ARG A 565 7.03 -19.04 16.97
C ARG A 565 6.06 -17.87 17.09
N THR A 566 6.63 -16.68 17.24
CA THR A 566 5.90 -15.40 17.30
C THR A 566 6.22 -14.49 16.14
N GLU A 567 7.04 -14.93 15.19
CA GLU A 567 7.64 -14.12 14.13
C GLU A 567 7.62 -14.93 12.83
N PHE A 568 7.03 -14.36 11.79
CA PHE A 568 6.83 -14.98 10.48
C PHE A 568 7.15 -13.92 9.42
N ASP A 569 8.41 -13.85 9.00
CA ASP A 569 8.91 -12.80 8.09
C ASP A 569 8.57 -11.40 8.64
N ARG A 570 7.75 -10.60 7.95
CA ARG A 570 7.33 -9.25 8.38
C ARG A 570 6.10 -9.27 9.32
N ILE A 571 5.70 -10.44 9.84
CA ILE A 571 4.52 -10.58 10.72
C ILE A 571 4.97 -10.97 12.13
N LYS A 572 4.42 -10.28 13.13
CA LYS A 572 4.57 -10.64 14.55
C LYS A 572 3.25 -11.08 15.14
N ILE A 573 3.26 -12.14 15.95
CA ILE A 573 2.12 -12.58 16.75
C ILE A 573 2.51 -12.49 18.23
N LEU A 574 1.91 -11.53 18.93
CA LEU A 574 2.13 -11.34 20.36
C LEU A 574 1.49 -12.46 21.17
N LYS A 575 2.15 -12.85 22.27
CA LYS A 575 1.69 -13.94 23.13
C LYS A 575 0.45 -13.54 23.92
N LYS A 576 -0.27 -14.55 24.42
CA LYS A 576 -1.48 -14.36 25.24
C LYS A 576 -1.21 -13.43 26.43
N GLY A 577 -1.91 -12.30 26.46
CA GLY A 577 -1.81 -11.29 27.53
C GLY A 577 -0.68 -10.27 27.34
N THR A 578 -0.01 -10.25 26.18
CA THR A 578 0.98 -9.21 25.84
C THR A 578 0.52 -8.30 24.70
N GLY A 579 -0.65 -8.56 24.11
CA GLY A 579 -1.31 -7.65 23.17
C GLY A 579 -1.96 -6.45 23.88
N TRP A 580 -2.51 -5.52 23.11
CA TRP A 580 -3.19 -4.33 23.65
C TRP A 580 -4.59 -4.61 24.17
N ALA A 581 -5.23 -5.71 23.77
CA ALA A 581 -6.57 -6.04 24.21
C ALA A 581 -6.71 -7.49 24.68
N ARG A 582 -7.63 -7.70 25.61
CA ARG A 582 -8.12 -9.02 26.02
C ARG A 582 -9.62 -8.99 26.25
N ASP A 583 -10.26 -10.14 26.14
CA ASP A 583 -11.68 -10.28 26.45
C ASP A 583 -11.98 -9.89 27.91
N SER A 584 -13.01 -9.08 28.14
CA SER A 584 -13.37 -8.60 29.48
C SER A 584 -13.78 -9.73 30.43
N TRP A 585 -14.54 -10.70 29.90
CA TRP A 585 -15.15 -11.79 30.66
C TRP A 585 -14.13 -12.81 31.21
N ILE A 586 -12.86 -12.77 30.81
CA ILE A 586 -11.83 -13.67 31.38
C ILE A 586 -11.42 -13.25 32.80
N THR A 587 -11.74 -12.02 33.20
CA THR A 587 -11.52 -11.47 34.55
C THR A 587 -12.74 -10.68 35.05
N ASP A 588 -13.94 -10.99 34.56
CA ASP A 588 -15.18 -10.30 34.95
C ASP A 588 -15.14 -8.76 34.82
N GLY A 589 -14.42 -8.26 33.81
CA GLY A 589 -14.21 -6.83 33.59
C GLY A 589 -13.20 -6.16 34.52
N VAL A 590 -12.65 -6.88 35.51
CA VAL A 590 -11.58 -6.37 36.39
C VAL A 590 -10.32 -6.14 35.55
N TRP A 591 -9.67 -5.00 35.74
CA TRP A 591 -8.46 -4.61 35.00
C TRP A 591 -7.44 -3.92 35.90
N SER A 592 -6.17 -3.92 35.49
CA SER A 592 -5.08 -3.28 36.24
C SER A 592 -4.01 -2.68 35.32
N LYS A 593 -3.63 -1.43 35.60
CA LYS A 593 -2.55 -0.74 34.88
C LYS A 593 -1.17 -1.35 35.20
N GLU A 594 -1.00 -1.91 36.39
CA GLU A 594 0.25 -2.49 36.90
C GLU A 594 0.66 -3.74 36.11
N ILE A 595 -0.31 -4.56 35.72
CA ILE A 595 -0.06 -5.73 34.85
C ILE A 595 -0.05 -5.36 33.37
N GLY A 596 -0.35 -4.10 33.07
CA GLY A 596 -0.26 -3.56 31.74
C GLY A 596 -1.53 -3.65 30.91
N ASP A 597 -2.73 -3.77 31.50
CA ASP A 597 -3.98 -3.70 30.74
C ASP A 597 -4.08 -2.36 29.99
N PHE A 598 -4.67 -2.42 28.79
CA PHE A 598 -4.84 -1.25 27.93
C PHE A 598 -6.27 -1.16 27.39
N MET A 599 -6.74 -2.19 26.68
CA MET A 599 -8.08 -2.26 26.13
C MET A 599 -8.79 -3.55 26.54
N LEU A 600 -10.12 -3.51 26.62
CA LEU A 600 -10.97 -4.68 26.85
C LEU A 600 -11.94 -4.88 25.69
N HIS A 601 -12.05 -6.13 25.24
CA HIS A 601 -12.98 -6.57 24.21
C HIS A 601 -14.31 -7.06 24.82
N SER A 602 -15.36 -7.15 24.01
CA SER A 602 -16.74 -7.56 24.37
C SER A 602 -17.60 -6.49 25.05
N TRP A 603 -17.38 -5.20 24.75
CA TRP A 603 -18.16 -4.08 25.27
C TRP A 603 -19.37 -3.74 24.39
N LYS A 604 -20.30 -4.68 24.25
CA LYS A 604 -21.58 -4.45 23.57
C LYS A 604 -22.56 -3.76 24.51
N THR A 605 -23.14 -2.62 24.11
CA THR A 605 -24.05 -1.83 24.94
C THR A 605 -25.25 -2.65 25.46
N SER A 606 -25.76 -3.60 24.67
CA SER A 606 -26.88 -4.46 25.09
C SER A 606 -26.53 -5.51 26.16
N GLN A 607 -25.25 -5.68 26.46
CA GLN A 607 -24.72 -6.70 27.38
C GLN A 607 -24.23 -6.10 28.71
N ILE A 608 -24.41 -4.79 28.89
CA ILE A 608 -23.98 -4.10 30.11
C ILE A 608 -24.82 -4.52 31.31
N GLN A 609 -24.15 -4.81 32.43
CA GLN A 609 -24.77 -5.17 33.69
C GLN A 609 -24.54 -4.08 34.76
N THR A 610 -25.41 -4.07 35.78
CA THR A 610 -25.21 -3.23 36.96
C THR A 610 -24.15 -3.85 37.86
N ILE A 611 -23.15 -3.08 38.27
CA ILE A 611 -22.07 -3.57 39.14
C ILE A 611 -22.64 -3.92 40.52
N PRO A 612 -22.49 -5.18 40.99
CA PRO A 612 -22.85 -5.59 42.34
C PRO A 612 -22.23 -4.70 43.42
N ASN A 613 -22.91 -4.50 44.55
CA ASN A 613 -22.40 -3.71 45.68
C ASN A 613 -21.32 -4.46 46.50
N GLN A 614 -20.27 -4.92 45.83
CA GLN A 614 -19.11 -5.59 46.37
C GLN A 614 -17.93 -5.45 45.39
N LYS A 615 -16.70 -5.67 45.86
CA LYS A 615 -15.53 -5.73 44.99
C LYS A 615 -15.65 -6.94 44.04
N ILE A 616 -15.38 -6.74 42.76
CA ILE A 616 -15.43 -7.80 41.75
C ILE A 616 -14.08 -8.51 41.73
N LYS A 617 -14.12 -9.85 41.64
CA LYS A 617 -12.92 -10.68 41.58
C LYS A 617 -12.58 -10.98 40.13
N PRO A 618 -11.29 -11.05 39.75
CA PRO A 618 -10.90 -11.33 38.39
C PRO A 618 -11.06 -12.81 38.08
N VAL A 619 -12.27 -13.26 37.79
CA VAL A 619 -12.55 -14.66 37.44
C VAL A 619 -13.22 -14.75 36.07
N LYS A 620 -13.09 -15.89 35.41
CA LYS A 620 -13.78 -16.12 34.13
C LYS A 620 -15.29 -16.20 34.36
N THR A 621 -16.06 -15.38 33.65
CA THR A 621 -17.53 -15.31 33.70
C THR A 621 -18.15 -15.49 32.31
N SER A 622 -19.42 -15.12 32.16
CA SER A 622 -20.18 -15.21 30.90
C SER A 622 -19.64 -14.25 29.86
N MET A 623 -19.48 -14.71 28.62
CA MET A 623 -19.06 -13.85 27.50
C MET A 623 -20.14 -12.87 26.99
N TYR A 624 -21.34 -12.93 27.57
CA TYR A 624 -22.51 -12.15 27.16
C TYR A 624 -22.85 -11.03 28.15
N GLU A 625 -22.00 -10.82 29.15
CA GLU A 625 -22.20 -9.84 30.23
C GLU A 625 -20.89 -9.11 30.50
N TRP A 626 -20.97 -7.81 30.80
CA TRP A 626 -19.81 -7.03 31.23
C TRP A 626 -20.24 -5.84 32.08
N PHE A 627 -19.29 -5.29 32.84
CA PHE A 627 -19.49 -4.11 33.66
C PHE A 627 -18.76 -2.90 33.08
N ASN A 628 -19.40 -1.73 33.06
CA ASN A 628 -18.73 -0.49 32.67
C ASN A 628 -17.72 -0.06 33.74
N PRO A 629 -16.41 -0.01 33.45
CA PRO A 629 -15.40 0.38 34.43
C PRO A 629 -15.41 1.88 34.74
N LEU A 630 -16.17 2.69 33.99
CA LEU A 630 -16.20 4.14 34.14
C LEU A 630 -17.33 4.61 35.05
N VAL A 631 -17.04 5.60 35.89
CA VAL A 631 -18.05 6.32 36.67
C VAL A 631 -18.54 7.50 35.84
N GLY A 632 -19.66 7.29 35.15
CA GLY A 632 -20.30 8.29 34.28
C GLY A 632 -19.97 8.13 32.81
N ALA A 633 -20.41 9.10 31.99
CA ALA A 633 -20.18 9.12 30.56
C ALA A 633 -18.83 9.76 30.19
N ILE A 634 -18.27 9.36 29.05
CA ILE A 634 -17.13 10.04 28.45
C ILE A 634 -17.60 11.36 27.82
N HIS A 635 -16.99 12.46 28.26
CA HIS A 635 -17.25 13.81 27.74
C HIS A 635 -16.17 14.17 26.71
N LEU A 636 -16.47 14.02 25.42
CA LEU A 636 -15.51 14.19 24.32
C LEU A 636 -14.93 15.61 24.20
N ASP A 637 -15.62 16.62 24.73
CA ASP A 637 -15.18 18.02 24.85
C ASP A 637 -14.04 18.17 25.87
N LYS A 638 -13.94 17.26 26.84
CA LYS A 638 -12.89 17.24 27.87
C LYS A 638 -11.67 16.41 27.48
N CYS A 639 -11.72 15.69 26.36
CA CYS A 639 -10.65 14.81 25.90
C CYS A 639 -9.61 15.59 25.10
N HIS A 640 -8.45 15.84 25.71
CA HIS A 640 -7.32 16.50 25.06
C HIS A 640 -6.01 16.09 25.77
N SER A 641 -4.85 16.34 25.16
CA SER A 641 -3.54 15.88 25.65
C SER A 641 -3.17 16.28 27.09
N LYS A 642 -3.76 17.37 27.61
CA LYS A 642 -3.58 17.83 29.00
C LYS A 642 -4.55 17.17 30.00
N ASN A 643 -5.56 16.45 29.55
CA ASN A 643 -6.58 15.83 30.39
C ASN A 643 -6.78 14.35 30.03
N MET A 644 -6.02 13.49 30.72
CA MET A 644 -6.08 12.02 30.57
C MET A 644 -6.75 11.34 31.76
N SER A 645 -7.37 12.13 32.65
CA SER A 645 -7.94 11.65 33.91
C SER A 645 -9.32 11.07 33.66
N TRP A 646 -9.45 9.77 33.84
CA TRP A 646 -10.71 9.04 33.74
C TRP A 646 -11.14 8.61 35.13
N ASN A 647 -12.44 8.66 35.39
CA ASN A 647 -13.01 8.25 36.66
C ASN A 647 -13.45 6.79 36.57
N TYR A 648 -12.95 5.94 37.46
CA TYR A 648 -13.17 4.51 37.41
C TYR A 648 -13.94 4.02 38.63
N ASP A 649 -14.70 2.95 38.46
CA ASP A 649 -15.32 2.25 39.57
C ASP A 649 -14.27 1.39 40.27
N GLU A 650 -13.94 1.72 41.52
CA GLU A 650 -12.91 1.04 42.29
C GLU A 650 -13.16 -0.46 42.46
N ARG A 651 -14.41 -0.92 42.31
CA ARG A 651 -14.76 -2.35 42.39
C ARG A 651 -14.22 -3.17 41.23
N LEU A 652 -13.87 -2.52 40.11
CA LEU A 652 -13.31 -3.14 38.90
C LEU A 652 -11.79 -2.90 38.76
N LEU A 653 -11.18 -2.18 39.69
CA LEU A 653 -9.72 -2.04 39.76
C LEU A 653 -9.13 -3.25 40.47
N GLY A 654 -8.40 -4.06 39.71
CA GLY A 654 -7.80 -5.31 40.15
C GLY A 654 -6.50 -5.10 40.93
N ASP A 655 -6.28 -5.96 41.93
CA ASP A 655 -4.96 -6.12 42.53
C ASP A 655 -4.03 -6.86 41.56
N SER A 656 -2.79 -6.42 41.42
CA SER A 656 -1.85 -6.99 40.44
C SER A 656 -1.52 -8.46 40.69
N GLU A 657 -1.44 -8.89 41.96
CA GLU A 657 -1.14 -10.28 42.31
C GLU A 657 -2.36 -11.19 42.04
N GLU A 658 -3.56 -10.73 42.39
CA GLU A 658 -4.82 -11.44 42.12
C GLU A 658 -5.04 -11.60 40.60
N MET A 659 -4.83 -10.51 39.84
CA MET A 659 -4.93 -10.50 38.39
C MET A 659 -3.94 -11.45 37.73
N MET A 660 -2.66 -11.39 38.10
CA MET A 660 -1.62 -12.26 37.56
C MET A 660 -1.87 -13.72 37.89
N THR A 661 -2.35 -14.01 39.10
CA THR A 661 -2.71 -15.37 39.53
C THR A 661 -3.83 -15.92 38.66
N SER A 662 -4.95 -15.19 38.54
CA SER A 662 -6.10 -15.61 37.73
C SER A 662 -5.74 -15.84 36.26
N LEU A 663 -5.03 -14.89 35.64
CA LEU A 663 -4.62 -15.00 34.24
C LEU A 663 -3.64 -16.16 34.03
N THR A 664 -2.75 -16.43 34.99
CA THR A 664 -1.82 -17.56 34.92
C THR A 664 -2.55 -18.90 35.05
N GLU A 665 -3.50 -19.02 35.97
CA GLU A 665 -4.34 -20.21 36.12
C GLU A 665 -5.15 -20.49 34.85
N LEU A 666 -5.77 -19.44 34.28
CA LEU A 666 -6.51 -19.55 33.03
C LEU A 666 -5.58 -19.96 31.87
N ARG A 667 -4.41 -19.34 31.75
CA ARG A 667 -3.40 -19.71 30.74
C ARG A 667 -3.03 -21.18 30.84
N ASN A 668 -2.75 -21.68 32.05
CA ASN A 668 -2.44 -23.09 32.28
C ASN A 668 -3.60 -24.02 31.87
N LYS A 669 -4.84 -23.62 32.16
CA LYS A 669 -6.05 -24.36 31.76
C LYS A 669 -6.21 -24.40 30.23
N VAL A 670 -6.05 -23.27 29.56
CA VAL A 670 -6.14 -23.15 28.09
C VAL A 670 -5.03 -23.94 27.41
N THR A 671 -3.79 -23.89 27.91
CA THR A 671 -2.69 -24.71 27.37
C THR A 671 -2.98 -26.21 27.49
N LYS A 672 -3.53 -26.67 28.63
CA LYS A 672 -3.94 -28.08 28.78
C LYS A 672 -5.07 -28.45 27.82
N GLN A 673 -6.03 -27.55 27.60
CA GLN A 673 -7.12 -27.77 26.66
C GLN A 673 -6.60 -27.90 25.21
N GLN A 674 -5.48 -27.28 24.85
CA GLN A 674 -4.92 -27.38 23.49
C GLN A 674 -4.66 -28.83 23.10
N PHE A 675 -4.04 -29.59 24.00
CA PHE A 675 -3.75 -31.01 23.77
C PHE A 675 -5.03 -31.83 23.61
N ARG A 676 -6.11 -31.47 24.31
CA ARG A 676 -7.41 -32.14 24.18
C ARG A 676 -8.03 -31.89 22.80
N PHE A 677 -7.99 -30.65 22.31
CA PHE A 677 -8.53 -30.31 20.98
C PHE A 677 -7.66 -30.86 19.85
N PHE A 678 -6.33 -30.86 20.03
CA PHE A 678 -5.42 -31.55 19.12
C PHE A 678 -5.69 -33.06 19.08
N TYR A 679 -5.91 -33.71 20.23
CA TYR A 679 -6.25 -35.14 20.28
C TYR A 679 -7.56 -35.47 19.57
N ARG A 680 -8.53 -34.54 19.56
CA ARG A 680 -9.79 -34.68 18.83
C ARG A 680 -9.59 -34.80 17.31
N MET A 681 -8.43 -34.42 16.75
CA MET A 681 -8.09 -34.72 15.35
C MET A 681 -8.23 -36.21 15.00
N LYS A 682 -8.05 -37.13 15.96
CA LYS A 682 -8.21 -38.58 15.75
C LYS A 682 -9.60 -38.97 15.24
N SER A 683 -10.65 -38.19 15.49
CA SER A 683 -11.98 -38.49 14.95
C SER A 683 -12.18 -38.07 13.49
N PHE A 684 -11.20 -37.39 12.89
CA PHE A 684 -11.26 -36.84 11.53
C PHE A 684 -10.21 -37.44 10.58
N VAL A 685 -9.26 -38.22 11.10
CA VAL A 685 -8.15 -38.84 10.36
C VAL A 685 -8.34 -40.35 10.27
#